data_AF-A0A1M6H4K1-F1
#
_entry.id   AF-A0A1M6H4K1-F1
#
_cell.length_a   1.000
_cell.length_b   1.000
_cell.length_c   1.000
_cell.angle_alpha   90.00
_cell.angle_beta   90.00
_cell.angle_gamma   90.00
#
_symmetry.space_group_name_H-M   'P 1'
#
loop_
_entity.id
_entity.type
_entity.pdbx_description
1 polymer ?
#
loop_
_entity_poly.entity_id
_entity_poly.type
_entity_poly.pdbx_seq_one_letter_code
_entity_poly.pdbx_strand_id
1 'polypeptide(L)'
;MNMYKRIIIVVSFILFSLLALVAAIITDLNDRDFPQAIGSKSRIDIRFNQSEISINEAFLKLAELDTNLNLRLVKVTPDFDKGGDSEIFATLNDNALPNEFTWFRGDHTAKIVNKNRLANSFPDGVYLVTGNTSHLDEFVDSLKSIGGEVVRRDVSVLESLLFVVKERGFAAAVLASLALISSLSLFWLSMKARGRALRVLGGCPTTRIQMQDITGFGEALLVSAGIVAVVSTSYIGIFHGLIYINIYLKVLISLQVFVIILSVFITLIMSTSAWPSVMMLVNRQPPVRSLRSVAIVIQALTFVLVVSSVSPAWSTYKQSLAIADEMAQWKKLADQVSIVFATDINEMDRTETKIGELVKDAESAENVALSYTYTKEMWPSVDFGDYTAISFVNERWLDLVSGEMENSVVASVSQQSIPENLIREIREQLLILSRKGDIDNVLQKLQFRQTVEKFRFPVILGGGGGSLHFGDNILLVVIPSLYDTFNDSNLTSIISTSNIIFTGVTATEQLLERHQLDVQTLRKQGFQGELQVVYIAEEGILRAQFAVYLVWLQNLSLITLIIAFSIATAISALIFATLQAKRDFPLRLSGKSWIRIIQSRVLKEFLAGIILIIIVILLQKPDEVKITLITAVYGLFIVLISHLSAVHWCFNGVSRRRI
;
A
#
# COMPACT_ATOMS: atom_id res chain seq x y z
N MET A 1 -37.79 -18.15 -12.86
CA MET A 1 -36.79 -17.08 -13.02
C MET A 1 -35.98 -17.32 -14.31
N ASN A 2 -36.04 -16.41 -15.29
CA ASN A 2 -35.32 -16.56 -16.57
C ASN A 2 -33.81 -16.76 -16.34
N MET A 3 -33.20 -17.73 -17.03
CA MET A 3 -31.76 -18.07 -16.95
C MET A 3 -30.84 -16.82 -17.02
N TYR A 4 -31.22 -15.82 -17.79
CA TYR A 4 -30.48 -14.56 -17.94
C TYR A 4 -30.54 -13.63 -16.70
N LYS A 5 -31.67 -13.61 -15.99
CA LYS A 5 -31.78 -12.88 -14.71
C LYS A 5 -30.87 -13.51 -13.65
N ARG A 6 -30.70 -14.85 -13.69
CA ARG A 6 -29.75 -15.56 -12.81
C ARG A 6 -28.30 -15.14 -13.08
N ILE A 7 -27.89 -15.03 -14.35
CA ILE A 7 -26.53 -14.62 -14.71
C ILE A 7 -26.24 -13.20 -14.18
N ILE A 8 -27.17 -12.26 -14.34
CA ILE A 8 -27.01 -10.90 -13.78
C ILE A 8 -26.93 -10.96 -12.26
N ILE A 9 -27.84 -11.69 -11.60
CA ILE A 9 -27.80 -11.83 -10.14
C ILE A 9 -26.44 -12.37 -9.67
N VAL A 10 -25.87 -13.37 -10.35
CA VAL A 10 -24.56 -13.96 -10.00
C VAL A 10 -23.43 -12.96 -10.23
N VAL A 11 -23.36 -12.30 -11.39
CA VAL A 11 -22.28 -11.34 -11.67
C VAL A 11 -22.41 -10.09 -10.77
N SER A 12 -23.62 -9.62 -10.53
CA SER A 12 -23.90 -8.53 -9.59
C SER A 12 -23.56 -8.95 -8.15
N PHE A 13 -23.80 -10.20 -7.76
CA PHE A 13 -23.37 -10.71 -6.46
C PHE A 13 -21.85 -10.66 -6.30
N ILE A 14 -21.08 -10.98 -7.35
CA ILE A 14 -19.61 -10.82 -7.35
C ILE A 14 -19.23 -9.35 -7.20
N LEU A 15 -19.82 -8.44 -7.99
CA LEU A 15 -19.58 -7.00 -7.88
C LEU A 15 -19.88 -6.48 -6.46
N PHE A 16 -21.04 -6.81 -5.90
CA PHE A 16 -21.42 -6.35 -4.57
C PHE A 16 -20.56 -7.00 -3.47
N SER A 17 -20.12 -8.24 -3.64
CA SER A 17 -19.15 -8.89 -2.75
C SER A 17 -17.80 -8.17 -2.75
N LEU A 18 -17.35 -7.69 -3.91
CA LEU A 18 -16.15 -6.85 -4.01
C LEU A 18 -16.35 -5.51 -3.30
N LEU A 19 -17.51 -4.87 -3.44
CA LEU A 19 -17.84 -3.65 -2.68
C LEU A 19 -17.91 -3.90 -1.17
N ALA A 20 -18.39 -5.08 -0.75
CA ALA A 20 -18.39 -5.50 0.65
C ALA A 20 -16.98 -5.66 1.21
N LEU A 21 -16.06 -6.19 0.40
CA LEU A 21 -14.63 -6.27 0.74
C LEU A 21 -13.98 -4.88 0.81
N VAL A 22 -14.26 -4.01 -0.16
CA VAL A 22 -13.81 -2.60 -0.12
C VAL A 22 -14.35 -1.88 1.12
N ALA A 23 -15.63 -2.09 1.46
CA ALA A 23 -16.21 -1.53 2.67
C ALA A 23 -15.53 -2.05 3.93
N ALA A 24 -15.13 -3.32 3.96
CA ALA A 24 -14.38 -3.90 5.07
C ALA A 24 -12.99 -3.26 5.18
N ILE A 25 -12.26 -3.10 4.07
CA ILE A 25 -10.96 -2.41 4.03
C ILE A 25 -11.09 -0.97 4.51
N ILE A 26 -12.10 -0.22 4.06
CA ILE A 26 -12.31 1.16 4.50
C ILE A 26 -12.67 1.21 5.99
N THR A 27 -13.46 0.25 6.48
CA THR A 27 -13.81 0.16 7.90
C THR A 27 -12.57 -0.15 8.74
N ASP A 28 -11.70 -1.04 8.27
CA ASP A 28 -10.43 -1.39 8.90
C ASP A 28 -9.47 -0.19 8.94
N LEU A 29 -9.28 0.50 7.82
CA LEU A 29 -8.46 1.72 7.76
C LEU A 29 -9.00 2.81 8.68
N ASN A 30 -10.32 2.99 8.71
CA ASN A 30 -10.95 3.96 9.59
C ASN A 30 -10.83 3.57 11.06
N ASP A 31 -10.93 2.28 11.41
CA ASP A 31 -10.74 1.82 12.79
C ASP A 31 -9.27 1.87 13.22
N ARG A 32 -8.32 1.74 12.29
CA ARG A 32 -6.89 1.93 12.58
C ARG A 32 -6.58 3.39 12.87
N ASP A 33 -7.08 4.30 12.03
CA ASP A 33 -6.89 5.74 12.24
C ASP A 33 -7.67 6.25 13.45
N PHE A 34 -8.83 5.63 13.72
CA PHE A 34 -9.75 6.04 14.78
C PHE A 34 -10.38 4.81 15.46
N PRO A 35 -9.67 4.14 16.38
CA PRO A 35 -10.17 2.93 17.02
C PRO A 35 -11.45 3.21 17.81
N GLN A 36 -12.54 2.59 17.37
CA GLN A 36 -13.87 2.82 17.92
C GLN A 36 -14.02 2.25 19.33
N ALA A 37 -13.32 1.15 19.61
CA ALA A 37 -13.38 0.47 20.90
C ALA A 37 -12.87 1.35 22.05
N ILE A 38 -11.97 2.31 21.77
CA ILE A 38 -11.45 3.28 22.74
C ILE A 38 -12.08 4.68 22.57
N GLY A 39 -13.05 4.82 21.66
CA GLY A 39 -13.76 6.08 21.44
C GLY A 39 -12.91 7.18 20.79
N SER A 40 -11.90 6.83 20.01
CA SER A 40 -11.07 7.82 19.30
C SER A 40 -11.91 8.62 18.29
N LYS A 41 -11.80 9.95 18.35
CA LYS A 41 -12.55 10.88 17.49
C LYS A 41 -11.67 11.76 16.61
N SER A 42 -10.40 11.91 16.96
CA SER A 42 -9.45 12.73 16.24
C SER A 42 -8.06 12.13 16.35
N ARG A 43 -7.27 12.31 15.30
CA ARG A 43 -5.90 11.86 15.16
C ARG A 43 -5.03 13.08 14.93
N ILE A 44 -3.95 13.18 15.68
CA ILE A 44 -3.00 14.28 15.64
C ILE A 44 -1.61 13.70 15.36
N ASP A 45 -1.01 14.10 14.24
CA ASP A 45 0.39 13.83 13.92
C ASP A 45 1.21 15.01 14.42
N ILE A 46 2.16 14.75 15.32
CA ILE A 46 2.97 15.77 15.98
C ILE A 46 4.43 15.50 15.63
N ARG A 47 5.15 16.54 15.20
CA ARG A 47 6.59 16.50 14.94
C ARG A 47 7.29 17.68 15.58
N PHE A 48 8.35 17.40 16.32
CA PHE A 48 9.17 18.39 17.02
C PHE A 48 10.53 18.61 16.36
N ASN A 49 10.74 18.08 15.14
CA ASN A 49 11.97 18.18 14.36
C ASN A 49 12.54 19.59 14.15
N GLN A 50 11.71 20.64 14.18
CA GLN A 50 12.12 22.05 14.04
C GLN A 50 12.05 22.84 15.35
N SER A 51 11.64 22.19 16.45
CA SER A 51 11.51 22.85 17.74
C SER A 51 12.79 22.72 18.56
N GLU A 52 13.11 23.74 19.35
CA GLU A 52 14.28 23.75 20.24
C GLU A 52 14.02 23.03 21.58
N ILE A 53 12.86 22.39 21.74
CA ILE A 53 12.46 21.75 23.00
C ILE A 53 13.00 20.33 23.12
N SER A 54 13.39 19.95 24.34
CA SER A 54 13.85 18.58 24.62
C SER A 54 12.70 17.57 24.58
N ILE A 55 13.03 16.28 24.42
CA ILE A 55 12.02 15.19 24.41
C ILE A 55 11.19 15.18 25.70
N ASN A 56 11.83 15.38 26.86
CA ASN A 56 11.13 15.38 28.14
C ASN A 56 10.23 16.60 28.32
N GLU A 57 10.68 17.78 27.90
CA GLU A 57 9.83 18.97 27.90
C GLU A 57 8.63 18.79 26.96
N ALA A 58 8.83 18.17 25.79
CA ALA A 58 7.75 17.83 24.87
C ALA A 58 6.71 16.90 25.53
N PHE A 59 7.13 15.80 26.16
CA PHE A 59 6.21 14.89 26.86
C PHE A 59 5.54 15.54 28.07
N LEU A 60 6.24 16.37 28.84
CA LEU A 60 5.66 17.12 29.95
C LEU A 60 4.60 18.10 29.44
N LYS A 61 4.88 18.82 28.34
CA LYS A 61 3.95 19.77 27.78
C LYS A 61 2.72 19.08 27.19
N LEU A 62 2.92 17.96 26.49
CA LEU A 62 1.82 17.12 26.00
C LEU A 62 0.95 16.60 27.15
N ALA A 63 1.55 16.13 28.25
CA ALA A 63 0.80 15.64 29.41
C ALA A 63 0.05 16.77 30.15
N GLU A 64 0.64 17.96 30.25
CA GLU A 64 0.01 19.15 30.82
C GLU A 64 -1.22 19.58 29.99
N LEU A 65 -1.04 19.73 28.68
CA LEU A 65 -2.11 20.10 27.75
C LEU A 65 -3.22 19.04 27.71
N ASP A 66 -2.86 17.75 27.71
CA ASP A 66 -3.81 16.64 27.78
C ASP A 66 -4.73 16.73 29.01
N THR A 67 -4.14 17.02 30.17
CA THR A 67 -4.87 17.16 31.44
C THR A 67 -5.75 18.40 31.44
N ASN A 68 -5.19 19.56 31.08
CA ASN A 68 -5.88 20.85 31.12
C ASN A 68 -7.06 20.90 30.15
N LEU A 69 -6.91 20.32 28.96
CA LEU A 69 -7.92 20.33 27.91
C LEU A 69 -8.80 19.06 27.91
N ASN A 70 -8.52 18.11 28.82
CA ASN A 70 -9.22 16.84 28.99
C ASN A 70 -9.32 16.04 27.68
N LEU A 71 -8.21 15.95 26.94
CA LEU A 71 -8.16 15.34 25.61
C LEU A 71 -8.05 13.81 25.66
N ARG A 72 -7.54 13.27 26.77
CA ARG A 72 -7.24 11.85 26.98
C ARG A 72 -6.43 11.29 25.81
N LEU A 73 -5.27 11.86 25.59
CA LEU A 73 -4.36 11.52 24.51
C LEU A 73 -3.77 10.13 24.72
N VAL A 74 -3.73 9.38 23.62
CA VAL A 74 -3.17 8.03 23.54
C VAL A 74 -2.19 7.99 22.37
N LYS A 75 -0.90 7.75 22.65
CA LYS A 75 0.11 7.60 21.61
C LYS A 75 0.06 6.18 21.04
N VAL A 76 0.12 6.07 19.72
CA VAL A 76 0.28 4.77 19.03
C VAL A 76 1.76 4.44 18.89
N THR A 77 2.17 3.27 19.36
CA THR A 77 3.56 2.79 19.35
C THR A 77 3.59 1.26 19.11
N PRO A 78 4.62 0.65 18.51
CA PRO A 78 4.66 -0.78 18.28
C PRO A 78 5.01 -1.59 19.54
N ASP A 79 4.55 -2.83 19.55
CA ASP A 79 4.79 -3.82 20.60
C ASP A 79 6.10 -4.58 20.35
N PHE A 80 7.18 -4.16 20.99
CA PHE A 80 8.47 -4.83 20.85
C PHE A 80 8.52 -6.19 21.56
N ASP A 81 7.68 -6.44 22.58
CA ASP A 81 7.67 -7.69 23.35
C ASP A 81 7.19 -8.90 22.52
N LYS A 82 6.47 -8.65 21.42
CA LYS A 82 5.95 -9.67 20.50
C LYS A 82 6.50 -9.54 19.07
N GLY A 83 7.74 -9.06 18.93
CA GLY A 83 8.41 -9.00 17.63
C GLY A 83 7.84 -7.94 16.67
N GLY A 84 7.19 -6.90 17.21
CA GLY A 84 6.79 -5.72 16.44
C GLY A 84 5.53 -5.86 15.58
N ASP A 85 4.79 -6.98 15.71
CA ASP A 85 3.59 -7.22 14.89
C ASP A 85 2.31 -6.54 15.43
N SER A 86 2.26 -6.23 16.72
CA SER A 86 1.13 -5.55 17.36
C SER A 86 1.40 -4.06 17.58
N GLU A 87 0.35 -3.25 17.48
CA GLU A 87 0.34 -1.87 17.95
C GLU A 87 -0.11 -1.85 19.43
N ILE A 88 0.58 -1.06 20.26
CA ILE A 88 0.19 -0.74 21.63
C ILE A 88 -0.18 0.74 21.73
N PHE A 89 -1.07 1.02 22.68
CA PHE A 89 -1.71 2.30 22.85
C PHE A 89 -1.30 2.86 24.20
N ALA A 90 -0.33 3.77 24.21
CA ALA A 90 0.23 4.29 25.44
C ALA A 90 -0.49 5.57 25.88
N THR A 91 -1.03 5.55 27.10
CA THR A 91 -1.70 6.71 27.70
C THR A 91 -0.67 7.72 28.22
N LEU A 92 -0.89 9.01 27.95
CA LEU A 92 -0.03 10.08 28.47
C LEU A 92 -0.28 10.37 29.96
N ASN A 93 -1.52 10.21 30.41
CA ASN A 93 -1.97 10.37 31.79
C ASN A 93 -2.86 9.20 32.20
N ASP A 94 -3.05 9.00 33.51
CA ASP A 94 -3.90 7.92 34.04
C ASP A 94 -5.34 8.12 33.59
N ASN A 95 -5.74 7.31 32.60
CA ASN A 95 -7.04 7.35 31.97
C ASN A 95 -7.82 6.06 32.24
N ALA A 96 -9.12 6.17 32.47
CA ALA A 96 -10.03 5.03 32.65
C ALA A 96 -10.36 4.36 31.30
N LEU A 97 -9.33 3.86 30.62
CA LEU A 97 -9.45 3.06 29.39
C LEU A 97 -9.25 1.56 29.72
N PRO A 98 -9.84 0.64 28.94
CA PRO A 98 -9.68 -0.80 29.18
C PRO A 98 -8.24 -1.23 28.90
N ASN A 99 -7.70 -2.18 29.68
CA ASN A 99 -6.32 -2.67 29.50
C ASN A 99 -6.08 -3.30 28.11
N GLU A 100 -7.12 -3.88 27.51
CA GLU A 100 -7.07 -4.45 26.18
C GLU A 100 -8.37 -4.14 25.43
N PHE A 101 -8.28 -4.01 24.11
CA PHE A 101 -9.44 -3.91 23.23
C PHE A 101 -9.22 -4.69 21.93
N THR A 102 -10.32 -5.11 21.32
CA THR A 102 -10.31 -5.72 19.99
C THR A 102 -10.56 -4.65 18.94
N TRP A 103 -9.67 -4.54 17.97
CA TRP A 103 -9.86 -3.75 16.75
C TRP A 103 -10.40 -4.58 15.58
N PHE A 104 -10.85 -3.91 14.51
CA PHE A 104 -11.44 -4.57 13.34
C PHE A 104 -10.53 -5.64 12.71
N ARG A 105 -9.20 -5.56 12.82
CA ARG A 105 -8.27 -6.52 12.22
C ARG A 105 -8.29 -7.95 12.83
N GLY A 106 -9.00 -8.16 13.95
CA GLY A 106 -9.52 -9.47 14.36
C GLY A 106 -8.56 -10.53 14.91
N ASP A 107 -7.25 -10.47 14.66
CA ASP A 107 -6.34 -11.57 15.09
C ASP A 107 -5.61 -11.30 16.41
N HIS A 108 -5.57 -10.05 16.90
CA HIS A 108 -4.84 -9.67 18.11
C HIS A 108 -5.62 -8.65 18.93
N THR A 109 -5.63 -8.80 20.26
CA THR A 109 -6.06 -7.74 21.17
C THR A 109 -4.99 -6.65 21.21
N ALA A 110 -5.41 -5.41 20.96
CA ALA A 110 -4.59 -4.23 21.17
C ALA A 110 -4.48 -3.97 22.67
N LYS A 111 -3.27 -3.71 23.16
CA LYS A 111 -3.04 -3.41 24.58
C LYS A 111 -2.96 -1.92 24.81
N ILE A 112 -3.60 -1.47 25.88
CA ILE A 112 -3.44 -0.11 26.39
C ILE A 112 -2.44 -0.17 27.54
N VAL A 113 -1.37 0.61 27.42
CA VAL A 113 -0.27 0.65 28.38
C VAL A 113 -0.19 2.04 29.01
N ASN A 114 0.50 2.12 30.15
CA ASN A 114 0.69 3.37 30.86
C ASN A 114 1.84 4.20 30.25
N LYS A 115 1.98 5.42 30.75
CA LYS A 115 3.03 6.36 30.36
C LYS A 115 4.45 5.77 30.46
N ASN A 116 4.69 4.81 31.35
CA ASN A 116 6.02 4.22 31.54
C ASN A 116 6.57 3.60 30.25
N ARG A 117 5.70 3.10 29.37
CA ARG A 117 6.14 2.53 28.09
C ARG A 117 6.70 3.56 27.11
N LEU A 118 6.32 4.84 27.29
CA LEU A 118 6.80 5.97 26.49
C LEU A 118 8.16 6.50 26.94
N ALA A 119 8.72 6.01 28.06
CA ALA A 119 10.00 6.48 28.58
C ALA A 119 11.13 6.37 27.54
N ASN A 120 11.04 5.39 26.64
CA ASN A 120 12.04 5.07 25.63
C ASN A 120 11.48 5.19 24.19
N SER A 121 10.58 6.15 23.98
CA SER A 121 9.98 6.48 22.68
C SER A 121 10.09 7.97 22.38
N PHE A 122 10.13 8.35 21.10
CA PHE A 122 10.10 9.76 20.70
C PHE A 122 8.76 10.43 21.08
N PRO A 123 8.73 11.76 21.31
CA PRO A 123 7.49 12.50 21.48
C PRO A 123 6.78 12.69 20.13
N ASP A 124 7.51 12.56 19.03
CA ASP A 124 6.98 12.56 17.68
C ASP A 124 6.10 11.34 17.43
N GLY A 125 5.11 11.53 16.56
CA GLY A 125 4.26 10.47 16.07
C GLY A 125 2.78 10.76 16.23
N VAL A 126 2.01 9.68 16.34
CA VAL A 126 0.55 9.71 16.20
C VAL A 126 -0.11 9.64 17.56
N TYR A 127 -0.91 10.66 17.87
CA TYR A 127 -1.73 10.75 19.07
C TYR A 127 -3.22 10.67 18.71
N LEU A 128 -3.94 9.84 19.44
CA LEU A 128 -5.38 9.66 19.34
C LEU A 128 -6.07 10.40 20.48
N VAL A 129 -7.15 11.11 20.15
CA VAL A 129 -7.95 11.85 21.12
C VAL A 129 -9.19 11.05 21.46
N THR A 130 -9.27 10.60 22.71
CA THR A 130 -10.39 9.78 23.23
C THR A 130 -11.33 10.56 24.16
N GLY A 131 -10.94 11.77 24.56
CA GLY A 131 -11.64 12.65 25.47
C GLY A 131 -12.44 13.76 24.78
N ASN A 132 -12.34 14.97 25.32
CA ASN A 132 -13.03 16.14 24.81
C ASN A 132 -12.38 16.65 23.52
N THR A 133 -13.17 16.87 22.47
CA THR A 133 -12.69 17.38 21.17
C THR A 133 -12.91 18.88 20.98
N SER A 134 -13.56 19.57 21.93
CA SER A 134 -13.91 20.99 21.80
C SER A 134 -12.71 21.94 21.86
N HIS A 135 -11.59 21.52 22.46
CA HIS A 135 -10.39 22.34 22.67
C HIS A 135 -9.22 21.93 21.76
N LEU A 136 -9.50 21.21 20.67
CA LEU A 136 -8.44 20.72 19.78
C LEU A 136 -7.73 21.83 19.02
N ASP A 137 -8.41 22.93 18.70
CA ASP A 137 -7.77 24.06 18.03
C ASP A 137 -6.80 24.77 18.98
N GLU A 138 -7.18 24.95 20.24
CA GLU A 138 -6.33 25.50 21.31
C GLU A 138 -5.08 24.63 21.56
N PHE A 139 -5.25 23.30 21.51
CA PHE A 139 -4.14 22.35 21.60
C PHE A 139 -3.15 22.49 20.42
N VAL A 140 -3.68 22.53 19.18
CA VAL A 140 -2.87 22.66 17.96
C VAL A 140 -2.12 23.98 17.94
N ASP A 141 -2.78 25.09 18.30
CA ASP A 141 -2.16 26.41 18.32
C ASP A 141 -1.06 26.49 19.40
N SER A 142 -1.28 25.88 20.56
CA SER A 142 -0.27 25.80 21.62
C SER A 142 0.98 25.04 21.18
N LEU A 143 0.84 23.93 20.47
CA LEU A 143 1.97 23.14 19.96
C LEU A 143 2.70 23.84 18.80
N LYS A 144 1.98 24.55 17.92
CA LYS A 144 2.61 25.36 16.88
C LYS A 144 3.40 26.53 17.45
N SER A 145 2.94 27.12 18.55
CA SER A 145 3.62 28.26 19.19
C SER A 145 5.00 27.91 19.73
N ILE A 146 5.25 26.63 20.03
CA ILE A 146 6.55 26.10 20.50
C ILE A 146 7.38 25.48 19.36
N GLY A 147 6.99 25.71 18.10
CA GLY A 147 7.72 25.22 16.92
C GLY A 147 7.37 23.80 16.49
N GLY A 148 6.32 23.19 17.04
CA GLY A 148 5.86 21.86 16.61
C GLY A 148 5.04 21.92 15.31
N GLU A 149 5.32 21.01 14.38
CA GLU A 149 4.46 20.76 13.24
C GLU A 149 3.32 19.83 13.66
N VAL A 150 2.07 20.28 13.46
CA VAL A 150 0.88 19.52 13.88
C VAL A 150 -0.11 19.38 12.74
N VAL A 151 -0.43 18.13 12.40
CA VAL A 151 -1.46 17.79 11.40
C VAL A 151 -2.61 17.06 12.10
N ARG A 152 -3.76 17.72 12.17
CA ARG A 152 -5.00 17.16 12.70
C ARG A 152 -5.85 16.53 11.60
N ARG A 153 -6.42 15.36 11.88
CA ARG A 153 -7.48 14.73 11.08
C ARG A 153 -8.59 14.25 12.00
N ASP A 154 -9.83 14.58 11.65
CA ASP A 154 -11.01 14.16 12.39
C ASP A 154 -11.70 12.98 11.72
N VAL A 155 -12.49 12.21 12.48
CA VAL A 155 -13.30 11.12 11.93
C VAL A 155 -14.29 11.67 10.91
N SER A 156 -14.10 11.34 9.64
CA SER A 156 -15.06 11.64 8.59
C SER A 156 -15.07 10.54 7.54
N VAL A 157 -16.15 9.75 7.52
CA VAL A 157 -16.35 8.67 6.56
C VAL A 157 -16.35 9.19 5.11
N LEU A 158 -16.86 10.41 4.88
CA LEU A 158 -16.95 11.01 3.56
C LEU A 158 -15.61 11.58 3.09
N GLU A 159 -14.84 12.21 3.98
CA GLU A 159 -13.48 12.65 3.66
C GLU A 159 -12.53 11.47 3.48
N SER A 160 -12.65 10.42 4.30
CA SER A 160 -11.91 9.17 4.10
C SER A 160 -12.27 8.54 2.74
N LEU A 161 -13.55 8.52 2.34
CA LEU A 161 -13.96 8.08 1.00
C LEU A 161 -13.38 8.96 -0.12
N LEU A 162 -13.41 10.29 0.01
CA LEU A 162 -12.89 11.23 -0.99
C LEU A 162 -11.36 11.19 -1.09
N PHE A 163 -10.67 11.06 0.04
CA PHE A 163 -9.23 10.89 0.13
C PHE A 163 -8.80 9.58 -0.54
N VAL A 164 -9.50 8.48 -0.21
CA VAL A 164 -9.28 7.17 -0.82
C VAL A 164 -9.54 7.19 -2.32
N VAL A 165 -10.55 7.91 -2.82
CA VAL A 165 -10.80 8.07 -4.27
C VAL A 165 -9.72 8.89 -4.98
N LYS A 166 -9.07 9.84 -4.30
CA LYS A 166 -7.95 10.62 -4.85
C LYS A 166 -6.66 9.81 -4.96
N GLU A 167 -6.52 8.73 -4.19
CA GLU A 167 -5.39 7.82 -4.27
C GLU A 167 -5.38 7.01 -5.58
N ARG A 168 -4.19 6.84 -6.18
CA ARG A 168 -4.03 6.29 -7.54
C ARG A 168 -4.54 4.85 -7.66
N GLY A 169 -4.47 4.06 -6.59
CA GLY A 169 -4.94 2.68 -6.54
C GLY A 169 -6.48 2.54 -6.63
N PHE A 170 -7.23 3.52 -6.13
CA PHE A 170 -8.69 3.46 -6.06
C PHE A 170 -9.37 3.92 -7.35
N ALA A 171 -8.75 4.86 -8.08
CA ALA A 171 -9.21 5.25 -9.42
C ALA A 171 -9.33 4.04 -10.36
N ALA A 172 -8.40 3.08 -10.27
CA ALA A 172 -8.47 1.83 -11.02
C ALA A 172 -9.72 1.00 -10.65
N ALA A 173 -10.04 0.87 -9.36
CA ALA A 173 -11.21 0.14 -8.88
C ALA A 173 -12.53 0.78 -9.33
N VAL A 174 -12.59 2.12 -9.37
CA VAL A 174 -13.74 2.87 -9.90
C VAL A 174 -13.91 2.61 -11.40
N LEU A 175 -12.83 2.69 -12.18
CA LEU A 175 -12.84 2.37 -13.61
C LEU A 175 -13.24 0.91 -13.88
N ALA A 176 -12.77 -0.02 -13.05
CA ALA A 176 -13.14 -1.43 -13.11
C ALA A 176 -14.63 -1.66 -12.86
N SER A 177 -15.18 -0.98 -11.85
CA SER A 177 -16.61 -1.03 -11.53
C SER A 177 -17.45 -0.45 -12.66
N LEU A 178 -17.07 0.71 -13.21
CA LEU A 178 -17.70 1.33 -14.38
C LEU A 178 -17.71 0.40 -15.61
N ALA A 179 -16.57 -0.23 -15.88
CA ALA A 179 -16.41 -1.23 -16.93
C ALA A 179 -17.38 -2.40 -16.72
N LEU A 180 -17.41 -2.99 -15.52
CA LEU A 180 -18.26 -4.13 -15.21
C LEU A 180 -19.76 -3.78 -15.30
N ILE A 181 -20.16 -2.63 -14.77
CA ILE A 181 -21.53 -2.10 -14.86
C ILE A 181 -21.95 -1.88 -16.32
N SER A 182 -21.06 -1.31 -17.14
CA SER A 182 -21.32 -1.09 -18.56
C SER A 182 -21.52 -2.41 -19.31
N SER A 183 -20.68 -3.41 -19.02
CA SER A 183 -20.81 -4.76 -19.58
C SER A 183 -22.11 -5.46 -19.15
N LEU A 184 -22.50 -5.34 -17.87
CA LEU A 184 -23.76 -5.86 -17.35
C LEU A 184 -24.99 -5.20 -17.99
N SER A 185 -24.95 -3.86 -18.14
CA SER A 185 -26.01 -3.08 -18.76
C SER A 185 -26.18 -3.50 -20.23
N LEU A 186 -25.06 -3.63 -20.95
CA LEU A 186 -25.04 -4.13 -22.33
C LEU A 186 -25.62 -5.55 -22.43
N PHE A 187 -25.24 -6.45 -21.51
CA PHE A 187 -25.78 -7.81 -21.46
C PHE A 187 -27.30 -7.81 -21.31
N TRP A 188 -27.80 -7.06 -20.32
CA TRP A 188 -29.23 -6.97 -20.04
C TRP A 188 -30.02 -6.46 -21.24
N LEU A 189 -29.56 -5.37 -21.85
CA LEU A 189 -30.19 -4.77 -23.02
C LEU A 189 -30.15 -5.70 -24.23
N SER A 190 -29.03 -6.41 -24.45
CA SER A 190 -28.91 -7.41 -25.51
C SER A 190 -29.93 -8.52 -25.37
N MET A 191 -30.17 -9.00 -24.14
CA MET A 191 -31.16 -10.03 -23.88
C MET A 191 -32.60 -9.55 -24.05
N LYS A 192 -32.87 -8.28 -23.78
CA LYS A 192 -34.21 -7.67 -23.95
C LYS A 192 -34.47 -7.18 -25.37
N ALA A 193 -33.46 -7.07 -26.23
CA ALA A 193 -33.57 -6.49 -27.56
C ALA A 193 -34.72 -7.07 -28.41
N ARG A 194 -34.93 -8.39 -28.39
CA ARG A 194 -36.04 -9.04 -29.11
C ARG A 194 -37.41 -8.70 -28.52
N GLY A 195 -37.55 -8.78 -27.19
CA GLY A 195 -38.80 -8.42 -26.52
C GLY A 195 -39.15 -6.94 -26.70
N ARG A 196 -38.13 -6.08 -26.68
CA ARG A 196 -38.25 -4.64 -26.97
C ARG A 196 -38.76 -4.39 -28.39
N ALA A 197 -38.16 -5.03 -29.40
CA ALA A 197 -38.61 -4.90 -30.79
C ALA A 197 -40.08 -5.35 -30.98
N LEU A 198 -40.50 -6.45 -30.34
CA LEU A 198 -41.89 -6.92 -30.39
C LEU A 198 -42.88 -5.94 -29.75
N ARG A 199 -42.52 -5.35 -28.60
CA ARG A 199 -43.37 -4.35 -27.92
C ARG A 199 -43.50 -3.05 -28.70
N VAL A 200 -42.41 -2.61 -29.36
CA VAL A 200 -42.43 -1.45 -30.25
C VAL A 200 -43.35 -1.71 -31.45
N LEU A 201 -43.26 -2.89 -32.07
CA LEU A 201 -44.20 -3.28 -33.13
C LEU A 201 -45.66 -3.38 -32.64
N GLY A 202 -45.86 -3.77 -31.39
CA GLY A 202 -47.18 -3.82 -30.74
C GLY A 202 -47.70 -2.47 -30.24
N GLY A 203 -47.05 -1.34 -30.57
CA GLY A 203 -47.53 0.00 -30.22
C GLY A 203 -47.39 0.39 -28.74
N CYS A 204 -46.58 -0.33 -27.95
CA CYS A 204 -46.36 0.03 -26.54
C CYS A 204 -45.58 1.36 -26.42
N PRO A 205 -45.96 2.26 -25.49
CA PRO A 205 -45.27 3.52 -25.30
C PRO A 205 -43.83 3.31 -24.84
N THR A 206 -42.93 4.19 -25.31
CA THR A 206 -41.48 4.10 -25.09
C THR A 206 -41.12 4.12 -23.60
N THR A 207 -41.80 4.97 -22.82
CA THR A 207 -41.63 5.12 -21.38
C THR A 207 -41.93 3.83 -20.61
N ARG A 208 -42.99 3.11 -20.99
CA ARG A 208 -43.36 1.83 -20.36
C ARG A 208 -42.33 0.74 -20.62
N ILE A 209 -41.74 0.73 -21.82
CA ILE A 209 -40.68 -0.22 -22.19
C ILE A 209 -39.39 0.09 -21.41
N GLN A 210 -38.99 1.36 -21.35
CA GLN A 210 -37.81 1.80 -20.60
C GLN A 210 -37.96 1.53 -19.10
N MET A 211 -39.11 1.85 -18.52
CA MET A 211 -39.40 1.59 -17.10
C MET A 211 -39.29 0.09 -16.80
N GLN A 212 -39.92 -0.79 -17.60
CA GLN A 212 -39.81 -2.24 -17.38
C GLN A 212 -38.39 -2.77 -17.48
N ASP A 213 -37.57 -2.24 -18.39
CA ASP A 213 -36.19 -2.66 -18.56
C ASP A 213 -35.31 -2.15 -17.40
N ILE A 214 -35.54 -0.94 -16.90
CA ILE A 214 -34.84 -0.38 -15.73
C ILE A 214 -35.28 -1.09 -14.45
N THR A 215 -36.57 -1.25 -14.21
CA THR A 215 -37.08 -1.91 -13.00
C THR A 215 -36.57 -3.34 -12.91
N GLY A 216 -36.57 -4.10 -14.01
CA GLY A 216 -36.08 -5.47 -13.98
C GLY A 216 -34.56 -5.60 -13.76
N PHE A 217 -33.78 -4.61 -14.23
CA PHE A 217 -32.34 -4.55 -13.98
C PHE A 217 -32.04 -4.11 -12.54
N GLY A 218 -32.67 -3.01 -12.10
CA GLY A 218 -32.57 -2.49 -10.74
C GLY A 218 -33.01 -3.50 -9.69
N GLU A 219 -34.08 -4.25 -9.92
CA GLU A 219 -34.52 -5.34 -9.05
C GLU A 219 -33.45 -6.43 -8.91
N ALA A 220 -32.80 -6.83 -10.02
CA ALA A 220 -31.71 -7.80 -9.95
C ALA A 220 -30.50 -7.28 -9.15
N LEU A 221 -30.15 -6.00 -9.33
CA LEU A 221 -29.09 -5.35 -8.56
C LEU A 221 -29.45 -5.27 -7.07
N LEU A 222 -30.65 -4.82 -6.73
CA LEU A 222 -31.11 -4.68 -5.34
C LEU A 222 -31.17 -6.02 -4.60
N VAL A 223 -31.63 -7.09 -5.27
CA VAL A 223 -31.62 -8.44 -4.69
C VAL A 223 -30.20 -8.89 -4.38
N SER A 224 -29.27 -8.74 -5.33
CA SER A 224 -27.87 -9.10 -5.09
C SER A 224 -27.22 -8.24 -3.99
N ALA A 225 -27.46 -6.93 -4.00
CA ALA A 225 -26.93 -5.99 -2.99
C ALA A 225 -27.46 -6.32 -1.59
N GLY A 226 -28.76 -6.60 -1.46
CA GLY A 226 -29.39 -6.95 -0.19
C GLY A 226 -28.87 -8.28 0.37
N ILE A 227 -28.73 -9.32 -0.46
CA ILE A 227 -28.15 -10.60 -0.03
C ILE A 227 -26.72 -10.38 0.48
N VAL A 228 -25.89 -9.66 -0.28
CA VAL A 228 -24.51 -9.38 0.14
C VAL A 228 -24.47 -8.57 1.42
N ALA A 229 -25.31 -7.52 1.56
CA ALA A 229 -25.36 -6.69 2.76
C ALA A 229 -25.70 -7.53 4.00
N VAL A 230 -26.69 -8.42 3.93
CA VAL A 230 -27.06 -9.30 5.05
C VAL A 230 -25.93 -10.27 5.39
N VAL A 231 -25.39 -10.98 4.40
CA VAL A 231 -24.33 -11.98 4.61
C VAL A 231 -23.06 -11.34 5.18
N SER A 232 -22.60 -10.25 4.57
CA SER A 232 -21.39 -9.55 4.99
C SER A 232 -21.53 -8.87 6.34
N THR A 233 -22.66 -8.22 6.63
CA THR A 233 -22.90 -7.62 7.95
C THR A 233 -22.97 -8.68 9.04
N SER A 234 -23.57 -9.84 8.76
CA SER A 234 -23.60 -10.97 9.69
C SER A 234 -22.18 -11.48 9.96
N TYR A 235 -21.37 -11.60 8.91
CA TYR A 235 -19.95 -11.96 9.04
C TYR A 235 -19.19 -10.95 9.91
N ILE A 236 -19.34 -9.65 9.66
CA ILE A 236 -18.70 -8.60 10.47
C ILE A 236 -19.15 -8.66 11.94
N GLY A 237 -20.45 -8.82 12.19
CA GLY A 237 -20.99 -8.91 13.54
C GLY A 237 -20.48 -10.12 14.32
N ILE A 238 -20.31 -11.28 13.67
CA ILE A 238 -19.84 -12.53 14.29
C ILE A 238 -18.33 -12.52 14.54
N PHE A 239 -17.54 -12.10 13.54
CA PHE A 239 -16.08 -12.25 13.57
C PHE A 239 -15.34 -11.01 14.08
N HIS A 240 -15.90 -9.81 13.90
CA HIS A 240 -15.23 -8.56 14.25
C HIS A 240 -15.94 -7.82 15.39
N GLY A 241 -17.23 -8.05 15.59
CA GLY A 241 -18.02 -7.52 16.71
C GLY A 241 -19.09 -6.52 16.28
N LEU A 242 -20.11 -6.36 17.14
CA LEU A 242 -21.31 -5.57 16.83
C LEU A 242 -21.03 -4.06 16.72
N ILE A 243 -19.98 -3.56 17.37
CA ILE A 243 -19.63 -2.13 17.37
C ILE A 243 -19.32 -1.62 15.95
N TYR A 244 -18.77 -2.49 15.08
CA TYR A 244 -18.34 -2.15 13.73
C TYR A 244 -19.45 -2.15 12.69
N ILE A 245 -20.60 -2.77 13.01
CA ILE A 245 -21.72 -2.93 12.08
C ILE A 245 -22.19 -1.57 11.53
N ASN A 246 -22.27 -0.54 12.36
CA ASN A 246 -22.79 0.77 11.96
C ASN A 246 -21.90 1.45 10.93
N ILE A 247 -20.58 1.51 11.17
CA ILE A 247 -19.64 2.13 10.23
C ILE A 247 -19.56 1.31 8.95
N TYR A 248 -19.44 -0.01 9.07
CA TYR A 248 -19.42 -0.93 7.94
C TYR A 248 -20.65 -0.77 7.04
N LEU A 249 -21.86 -0.79 7.61
CA LEU A 249 -23.11 -0.61 6.86
C LEU A 249 -23.19 0.76 6.20
N LYS A 250 -22.78 1.84 6.88
CA LYS A 250 -22.79 3.19 6.29
C LYS A 250 -21.90 3.24 5.05
N VAL A 251 -20.69 2.70 5.12
CA VAL A 251 -19.76 2.63 3.99
C VAL A 251 -20.33 1.74 2.88
N LEU A 252 -20.79 0.53 3.22
CA LEU A 252 -21.32 -0.43 2.26
C LEU A 252 -22.55 0.11 1.53
N ILE A 253 -23.54 0.62 2.26
CA ILE A 253 -24.77 1.18 1.68
C ILE A 253 -24.44 2.38 0.80
N SER A 254 -23.54 3.26 1.24
CA SER A 254 -23.09 4.42 0.43
C SER A 254 -22.51 3.97 -0.91
N LEU A 255 -21.59 3.00 -0.90
CA LEU A 255 -20.99 2.42 -2.11
C LEU A 255 -22.03 1.72 -2.99
N GLN A 256 -22.93 0.92 -2.40
CA GLN A 256 -23.96 0.19 -3.12
C GLN A 256 -24.96 1.14 -3.79
N VAL A 257 -25.46 2.14 -3.06
CA VAL A 257 -26.39 3.16 -3.59
C VAL A 257 -25.74 3.92 -4.75
N PHE A 258 -24.49 4.35 -4.58
CA PHE A 258 -23.74 5.02 -5.63
C PHE A 258 -23.62 4.15 -6.90
N VAL A 259 -23.20 2.90 -6.75
CA VAL A 259 -23.05 1.95 -7.86
C VAL A 259 -24.38 1.64 -8.54
N ILE A 260 -25.48 1.50 -7.79
CA ILE A 260 -26.81 1.25 -8.35
C ILE A 260 -27.31 2.46 -9.14
N ILE A 261 -27.20 3.67 -8.59
CA ILE A 261 -27.60 4.92 -9.28
C ILE A 261 -26.83 5.04 -10.60
N LEU A 262 -25.52 4.84 -10.56
CA LEU A 262 -24.64 4.90 -11.72
C LEU A 262 -24.99 3.81 -12.76
N SER A 263 -25.32 2.61 -12.30
CA SER A 263 -25.74 1.50 -13.17
C SER A 263 -27.06 1.77 -13.87
N VAL A 264 -28.03 2.33 -13.16
CA VAL A 264 -29.32 2.74 -13.72
C VAL A 264 -29.11 3.87 -14.73
N PHE A 265 -28.26 4.85 -14.42
CA PHE A 265 -27.92 5.94 -15.32
C PHE A 265 -27.26 5.46 -16.62
N ILE A 266 -26.25 4.59 -16.52
CA ILE A 266 -25.59 3.97 -17.68
C ILE A 266 -26.59 3.16 -18.51
N THR A 267 -27.45 2.36 -17.86
CA THR A 267 -28.48 1.59 -18.54
C THR A 267 -29.48 2.48 -19.26
N LEU A 268 -29.87 3.62 -18.66
CA LEU A 268 -30.76 4.60 -19.27
C LEU A 268 -30.14 5.18 -20.55
N ILE A 269 -28.87 5.60 -20.48
CA ILE A 269 -28.12 6.10 -21.65
C ILE A 269 -28.04 5.03 -22.74
N MET A 270 -27.56 3.82 -22.41
CA MET A 270 -27.42 2.74 -23.39
C MET A 270 -28.76 2.29 -23.97
N SER A 271 -29.84 2.37 -23.19
CA SER A 271 -31.19 2.03 -23.63
C SER A 271 -31.65 2.92 -24.79
N THR A 272 -31.19 4.16 -24.87
CA THR A 272 -31.47 5.05 -26.03
C THR A 272 -30.77 4.56 -27.29
N SER A 273 -29.49 4.15 -27.19
CA SER A 273 -28.72 3.60 -28.32
C SER A 273 -29.23 2.23 -28.77
N ALA A 274 -29.87 1.48 -27.87
CA ALA A 274 -30.44 0.17 -28.15
C ALA A 274 -31.80 0.21 -28.88
N TRP A 275 -32.32 1.40 -29.22
CA TRP A 275 -33.65 1.52 -29.81
C TRP A 275 -33.75 0.84 -31.20
N PRO A 276 -34.77 0.01 -31.47
CA PRO A 276 -34.93 -0.60 -32.77
C PRO A 276 -35.31 0.47 -33.81
N SER A 277 -34.54 0.57 -34.91
CA SER A 277 -34.86 1.49 -35.99
C SER A 277 -35.93 0.93 -36.92
N VAL A 278 -36.72 1.80 -37.53
CA VAL A 278 -37.75 1.44 -38.52
C VAL A 278 -37.13 0.59 -39.65
N MET A 279 -35.97 1.01 -40.14
CA MET A 279 -35.23 0.31 -41.19
C MET A 279 -34.76 -1.09 -40.78
N MET A 280 -34.45 -1.31 -39.49
CA MET A 280 -34.08 -2.65 -38.98
C MET A 280 -35.28 -3.60 -38.98
N LEU A 281 -36.46 -3.10 -38.61
CA LEU A 281 -37.70 -3.89 -38.57
C LEU A 281 -38.14 -4.27 -39.99
N VAL A 282 -38.10 -3.31 -40.93
CA VAL A 282 -38.41 -3.54 -42.35
C VAL A 282 -37.47 -4.59 -42.97
N ASN A 283 -36.17 -4.51 -42.69
CA ASN A 283 -35.17 -5.44 -43.24
C ASN A 283 -35.04 -6.77 -42.47
N ARG A 284 -35.92 -7.05 -41.49
CA ARG A 284 -35.89 -8.26 -40.65
C ARG A 284 -34.50 -8.54 -40.06
N GLN A 285 -33.81 -7.49 -39.63
CA GLN A 285 -32.48 -7.60 -39.04
C GLN A 285 -32.61 -7.98 -37.56
N PRO A 286 -31.67 -8.77 -36.99
CA PRO A 286 -31.71 -9.11 -35.57
C PRO A 286 -31.70 -7.85 -34.69
N PRO A 287 -32.58 -7.76 -33.68
CA PRO A 287 -32.72 -6.57 -32.82
C PRO A 287 -31.43 -6.16 -32.09
N VAL A 288 -30.51 -7.10 -31.84
CA VAL A 288 -29.20 -6.84 -31.21
C VAL A 288 -28.25 -6.02 -32.10
N ARG A 289 -28.58 -5.75 -33.36
CA ARG A 289 -27.74 -4.96 -34.27
C ARG A 289 -27.48 -3.54 -33.77
N SER A 290 -28.45 -2.91 -33.11
CA SER A 290 -28.32 -1.56 -32.56
C SER A 290 -27.25 -1.46 -31.48
N LEU A 291 -26.97 -2.56 -30.78
CA LEU A 291 -25.99 -2.63 -29.70
C LEU A 291 -24.56 -2.94 -30.15
N ARG A 292 -24.36 -3.26 -31.44
CA ARG A 292 -23.06 -3.73 -31.95
C ARG A 292 -21.94 -2.71 -31.73
N SER A 293 -22.15 -1.44 -32.06
CA SER A 293 -21.11 -0.41 -31.93
C SER A 293 -20.74 -0.18 -30.46
N VAL A 294 -21.76 -0.13 -29.59
CA VAL A 294 -21.57 0.02 -28.13
C VAL A 294 -20.79 -1.18 -27.57
N ALA A 295 -21.11 -2.40 -28.00
CA ALA A 295 -20.41 -3.62 -27.58
C ALA A 295 -18.93 -3.61 -27.97
N ILE A 296 -18.61 -3.20 -29.20
CA ILE A 296 -17.22 -3.09 -29.67
C ILE A 296 -16.46 -2.04 -28.86
N VAL A 297 -17.08 -0.88 -28.60
CA VAL A 297 -16.45 0.19 -27.81
C VAL A 297 -16.18 -0.26 -26.38
N ILE A 298 -17.15 -0.90 -25.71
CA ILE A 298 -16.96 -1.41 -24.34
C ILE A 298 -15.90 -2.51 -24.31
N GLN A 299 -15.91 -3.44 -25.27
CA GLN A 299 -14.88 -4.48 -25.38
C GLN A 299 -13.48 -3.87 -25.56
N ALA A 300 -13.33 -2.87 -26.44
CA ALA A 300 -12.05 -2.19 -26.66
C ALA A 300 -11.59 -1.40 -25.44
N LEU A 301 -12.47 -0.63 -24.80
CA LEU A 301 -12.15 0.14 -23.60
C LEU A 301 -11.76 -0.77 -22.43
N THR A 302 -12.52 -1.84 -22.19
CA THR A 302 -12.20 -2.81 -21.12
C THR A 302 -10.89 -3.55 -21.40
N PHE A 303 -10.60 -3.88 -22.65
CA PHE A 303 -9.31 -4.44 -23.04
C PHE A 303 -8.15 -3.48 -22.75
N VAL A 304 -8.27 -2.21 -23.17
CA VAL A 304 -7.26 -1.19 -22.90
C VAL A 304 -7.05 -1.01 -21.41
N LEU A 305 -8.13 -0.95 -20.60
CA LEU A 305 -8.04 -0.83 -19.14
C LEU A 305 -7.34 -2.04 -18.50
N VAL A 306 -7.61 -3.27 -18.95
CA VAL A 306 -6.89 -4.46 -18.46
C VAL A 306 -5.40 -4.33 -18.79
N VAL A 307 -5.05 -4.12 -20.05
CA VAL A 307 -3.66 -4.10 -20.51
C VAL A 307 -2.88 -2.93 -19.89
N SER A 308 -3.53 -1.78 -19.67
CA SER A 308 -2.90 -0.62 -19.04
C SER A 308 -2.73 -0.76 -17.52
N SER A 309 -3.64 -1.48 -16.83
CA SER A 309 -3.63 -1.60 -15.36
C SER A 309 -2.73 -2.73 -14.84
N VAL A 310 -2.38 -3.70 -15.67
CA VAL A 310 -1.49 -4.83 -15.29
C VAL A 310 -0.11 -4.34 -14.88
N SER A 311 0.42 -3.36 -15.60
CA SER A 311 1.78 -2.84 -15.41
C SER A 311 1.92 -2.16 -14.04
N PRO A 312 1.06 -1.16 -13.68
CA PRO A 312 1.01 -0.61 -12.33
C PRO A 312 0.72 -1.64 -11.24
N ALA A 313 -0.18 -2.60 -11.49
CA ALA A 313 -0.51 -3.63 -10.51
C ALA A 313 0.70 -4.52 -10.19
N TRP A 314 1.46 -4.90 -11.22
CA TRP A 314 2.69 -5.68 -11.04
C TRP A 314 3.80 -4.89 -10.34
N SER A 315 3.96 -3.61 -10.69
CA SER A 315 4.90 -2.70 -10.04
C SER A 315 4.59 -2.57 -8.54
N THR A 316 3.31 -2.37 -8.20
CA THR A 316 2.84 -2.30 -6.82
C THR A 316 2.99 -3.64 -6.09
N TYR A 317 2.76 -4.76 -6.77
CA TYR A 317 3.03 -6.08 -6.21
C TYR A 317 4.51 -6.27 -5.85
N LYS A 318 5.43 -5.90 -6.75
CA LYS A 318 6.87 -5.92 -6.46
C LYS A 318 7.25 -4.97 -5.32
N GLN A 319 6.67 -3.77 -5.29
CA GLN A 319 6.87 -2.83 -4.20
C GLN A 319 6.37 -3.39 -2.87
N SER A 320 5.26 -4.12 -2.86
CA SER A 320 4.76 -4.82 -1.67
C SER A 320 5.75 -5.84 -1.13
N LEU A 321 6.38 -6.61 -2.02
CA LEU A 321 7.38 -7.60 -1.63
C LEU A 321 8.58 -6.89 -0.99
N ALA A 322 9.06 -5.82 -1.61
CA ALA A 322 10.14 -5.01 -1.05
C ALA A 322 9.78 -4.41 0.33
N ILE A 323 8.53 -3.98 0.53
CA ILE A 323 8.06 -3.46 1.82
C ILE A 323 7.92 -4.57 2.86
N ALA A 324 7.51 -5.77 2.45
CA ALA A 324 7.46 -6.93 3.35
C ALA A 324 8.88 -7.35 3.77
N ASP A 325 9.84 -7.33 2.85
CA ASP A 325 11.25 -7.56 3.15
C ASP A 325 11.81 -6.48 4.07
N GLU A 326 11.47 -5.20 3.84
CA GLU A 326 11.81 -4.09 4.73
C GLU A 326 11.22 -4.28 6.15
N MET A 327 9.93 -4.64 6.24
CA MET A 327 9.29 -4.94 7.52
C MET A 327 10.00 -6.07 8.26
N ALA A 328 10.42 -7.12 7.55
CA ALA A 328 11.17 -8.23 8.15
C ALA A 328 12.53 -7.77 8.72
N GLN A 329 13.21 -6.84 8.05
CA GLN A 329 14.46 -6.27 8.58
C GLN A 329 14.22 -5.38 9.80
N TRP A 330 13.18 -4.53 9.78
CA TRP A 330 12.81 -3.73 10.95
C TRP A 330 12.48 -4.60 12.18
N LYS A 331 11.85 -5.76 11.98
CA LYS A 331 11.60 -6.71 13.08
C LYS A 331 12.88 -7.29 13.68
N LYS A 332 13.90 -7.58 12.87
CA LYS A 332 15.20 -8.04 13.39
C LYS A 332 15.88 -6.96 14.24
N LEU A 333 15.62 -5.70 13.93
CA LEU A 333 16.12 -4.54 14.66
C LEU A 333 15.21 -4.11 15.82
N ALA A 334 14.19 -4.89 16.18
CA ALA A 334 13.22 -4.51 17.22
C ALA A 334 13.84 -4.32 18.61
N ASP A 335 14.92 -5.04 18.93
CA ASP A 335 15.67 -4.90 20.19
C ASP A 335 16.80 -3.86 20.10
N GLN A 336 16.94 -3.18 18.96
CA GLN A 336 17.98 -2.19 18.76
C GLN A 336 17.49 -0.80 19.16
N VAL A 337 18.38 -0.06 19.81
CA VAL A 337 18.10 1.26 20.35
C VAL A 337 19.16 2.27 19.91
N SER A 338 18.80 3.54 19.88
CA SER A 338 19.70 4.66 19.66
C SER A 338 19.71 5.54 20.90
N ILE A 339 20.83 6.24 21.13
CA ILE A 339 20.93 7.26 22.16
C ILE A 339 20.67 8.61 21.49
N VAL A 340 19.58 9.27 21.88
CA VAL A 340 19.22 10.59 21.38
C VAL A 340 19.69 11.64 22.35
N PHE A 341 20.37 12.65 21.80
CA PHE A 341 20.84 13.80 22.55
C PHE A 341 19.75 14.86 22.53
N ALA A 342 19.11 15.07 23.67
CA ALA A 342 18.25 16.22 23.92
C ALA A 342 19.04 17.27 24.70
N THR A 343 20.21 17.65 24.16
CA THR A 343 21.16 18.60 24.76
C THR A 343 21.54 19.65 23.74
N ASP A 344 22.02 20.81 24.18
CA ASP A 344 22.68 21.74 23.26
C ASP A 344 24.06 21.21 22.84
N ILE A 345 24.63 21.81 21.79
CA ILE A 345 25.92 21.39 21.22
C ILE A 345 27.06 21.50 22.25
N ASN A 346 27.07 22.54 23.09
CA ASN A 346 28.14 22.72 24.09
C ASN A 346 28.06 21.66 25.20
N GLU A 347 26.85 21.26 25.57
CA GLU A 347 26.62 20.15 26.49
C GLU A 347 27.03 18.81 25.86
N MET A 348 26.71 18.60 24.58
CA MET A 348 27.14 17.41 23.84
C MET A 348 28.67 17.29 23.82
N ASP A 349 29.39 18.37 23.51
CA ASP A 349 30.86 18.44 23.49
C ASP A 349 31.47 18.03 24.84
N ARG A 350 30.82 18.40 25.96
CA ARG A 350 31.29 18.05 27.31
C ARG A 350 31.13 16.56 27.64
N THR A 351 30.33 15.82 26.88
CA THR A 351 30.08 14.39 27.09
C THR A 351 30.92 13.48 26.19
N GLU A 352 31.59 14.03 25.16
CA GLU A 352 32.26 13.26 24.11
C GLU A 352 33.20 12.17 24.64
N THR A 353 34.09 12.50 25.59
CA THR A 353 35.04 11.51 26.14
C THR A 353 34.32 10.36 26.84
N LYS A 354 33.24 10.65 27.59
CA LYS A 354 32.43 9.62 28.26
C LYS A 354 31.68 8.77 27.24
N ILE A 355 31.21 9.37 26.14
CA ILE A 355 30.58 8.66 25.02
C ILE A 355 31.59 7.73 24.34
N GLY A 356 32.83 8.19 24.13
CA GLY A 356 33.91 7.33 23.62
C GLY A 356 34.14 6.11 24.51
N GLU A 357 34.25 6.29 25.82
CA GLU A 357 34.37 5.18 26.77
C GLU A 357 33.15 4.26 26.77
N LEU A 358 31.93 4.82 26.68
CA LEU A 358 30.69 4.05 26.57
C LEU A 358 30.69 3.17 25.32
N VAL A 359 31.10 3.70 24.16
CA VAL A 359 31.21 2.93 22.91
C VAL A 359 32.24 1.81 23.05
N LYS A 360 33.37 2.07 23.70
CA LYS A 360 34.42 1.07 23.93
C LYS A 360 33.90 -0.11 24.78
N ASP A 361 33.19 0.18 25.86
CA ASP A 361 32.61 -0.83 26.74
C ASP A 361 31.49 -1.60 26.03
N ALA A 362 30.65 -0.91 25.24
CA ALA A 362 29.60 -1.53 24.44
C ALA A 362 30.17 -2.44 23.33
N GLU A 363 31.24 -2.01 22.68
CA GLU A 363 31.95 -2.79 21.65
C GLU A 363 32.59 -4.04 22.24
N SER A 364 33.22 -3.93 23.41
CA SER A 364 33.80 -5.07 24.13
C SER A 364 32.75 -6.10 24.56
N ALA A 365 31.49 -5.69 24.69
CA ALA A 365 30.35 -6.54 25.02
C ALA A 365 29.53 -6.96 23.78
N GLU A 366 30.00 -6.67 22.56
CA GLU A 366 29.30 -6.94 21.29
C GLU A 366 27.88 -6.34 21.21
N ASN A 367 27.63 -5.25 21.94
CA ASN A 367 26.33 -4.62 22.10
C ASN A 367 26.16 -3.34 21.26
N VAL A 368 27.08 -3.05 20.34
CA VAL A 368 27.05 -1.84 19.49
C VAL A 368 27.24 -2.20 18.02
N ALA A 369 26.41 -1.62 17.16
CA ALA A 369 26.49 -1.78 15.72
C ALA A 369 26.58 -0.42 15.03
N LEU A 370 27.35 -0.37 13.93
CA LEU A 370 27.49 0.82 13.09
C LEU A 370 26.91 0.56 11.71
N SER A 371 26.12 1.50 11.21
CA SER A 371 25.89 1.66 9.78
C SER A 371 25.85 3.14 9.42
N TYR A 372 26.78 3.56 8.57
CA TYR A 372 26.90 4.96 8.14
C TYR A 372 27.15 5.03 6.65
N THR A 373 26.12 5.42 5.89
CA THR A 373 26.08 5.23 4.43
C THR A 373 26.06 6.54 3.66
N TYR A 374 26.88 6.60 2.62
CA TYR A 374 26.90 7.65 1.61
C TYR A 374 26.35 7.13 0.27
N THR A 375 25.43 7.88 -0.33
CA THR A 375 24.89 7.60 -1.66
C THR A 375 25.54 8.49 -2.72
N LYS A 376 25.34 8.19 -4.01
CA LYS A 376 25.87 9.01 -5.12
C LYS A 376 25.38 10.46 -5.06
N GLU A 377 24.19 10.70 -4.54
CA GLU A 377 23.63 12.03 -4.37
C GLU A 377 24.39 12.86 -3.31
N MET A 378 24.94 12.19 -2.30
CA MET A 378 25.74 12.85 -1.26
C MET A 378 27.14 13.20 -1.76
N TRP A 379 27.70 12.39 -2.66
CA TRP A 379 29.03 12.60 -3.28
C TRP A 379 28.96 12.64 -4.80
N PRO A 380 28.36 13.69 -5.39
CA PRO A 380 28.11 13.75 -6.84
C PRO A 380 29.39 13.84 -7.68
N SER A 381 30.51 14.24 -7.08
CA SER A 381 31.82 14.38 -7.73
C SER A 381 32.68 13.11 -7.69
N VAL A 382 32.22 12.05 -7.00
CA VAL A 382 32.99 10.82 -6.80
C VAL A 382 32.41 9.73 -7.70
N ASP A 383 33.29 9.01 -8.40
CA ASP A 383 32.90 7.86 -9.21
C ASP A 383 32.78 6.61 -8.34
N PHE A 384 31.54 6.16 -8.13
CA PHE A 384 31.22 4.94 -7.39
C PHE A 384 31.40 3.68 -8.25
N GLY A 385 31.70 3.80 -9.54
CA GLY A 385 31.65 2.70 -10.48
C GLY A 385 30.28 2.01 -10.46
N ASP A 386 30.30 0.68 -10.35
CA ASP A 386 29.10 -0.15 -10.33
C ASP A 386 28.36 -0.12 -8.98
N TYR A 387 28.98 0.39 -7.91
CA TYR A 387 28.35 0.46 -6.59
C TYR A 387 27.25 1.51 -6.56
N THR A 388 26.18 1.26 -5.81
CA THR A 388 25.08 2.21 -5.63
C THR A 388 25.29 3.13 -4.43
N ALA A 389 25.98 2.64 -3.41
CA ALA A 389 26.28 3.34 -2.17
C ALA A 389 27.55 2.75 -1.52
N ILE A 390 28.11 3.47 -0.56
CA ILE A 390 29.17 3.01 0.33
C ILE A 390 28.67 3.09 1.76
N SER A 391 28.85 2.01 2.52
CA SER A 391 28.47 1.97 3.93
C SER A 391 29.67 1.59 4.80
N PHE A 392 29.97 2.43 5.80
CA PHE A 392 30.86 2.08 6.89
C PHE A 392 30.06 1.28 7.91
N VAL A 393 30.50 0.05 8.19
CA VAL A 393 29.78 -0.89 9.05
C VAL A 393 30.77 -1.60 9.97
N ASN A 394 30.33 -2.15 11.09
CA ASN A 394 31.11 -3.14 11.85
C ASN A 394 30.51 -4.54 11.68
N GLU A 395 31.23 -5.57 12.11
CA GLU A 395 30.76 -6.97 12.00
C GLU A 395 29.40 -7.17 12.68
N ARG A 396 29.18 -6.50 13.82
CA ARG A 396 27.89 -6.58 14.55
C ARG A 396 26.71 -6.12 13.70
N TRP A 397 26.85 -5.08 12.87
CA TRP A 397 25.79 -4.68 11.94
C TRP A 397 25.51 -5.78 10.92
N LEU A 398 26.56 -6.38 10.35
CA LEU A 398 26.45 -7.47 9.38
C LEU A 398 25.70 -8.66 9.98
N ASP A 399 26.00 -9.03 11.22
CA ASP A 399 25.32 -10.10 11.95
C ASP A 399 23.83 -9.82 12.14
N LEU A 400 23.48 -8.60 12.56
CA LEU A 400 22.09 -8.21 12.84
C LEU A 400 21.21 -8.29 11.58
N VAL A 401 21.71 -7.82 10.44
CA VAL A 401 20.91 -7.73 9.22
C VAL A 401 20.98 -9.00 8.36
N SER A 402 22.12 -9.68 8.37
CA SER A 402 22.35 -10.89 7.55
C SER A 402 21.92 -12.17 8.29
N GLY A 403 21.98 -12.20 9.62
CA GLY A 403 21.76 -13.41 10.41
C GLY A 403 22.66 -14.56 9.97
N GLU A 404 22.14 -15.79 9.97
CA GLU A 404 22.88 -17.00 9.53
C GLU A 404 23.25 -17.01 8.03
N MET A 405 22.81 -16.02 7.24
CA MET A 405 23.01 -15.95 5.80
C MET A 405 24.22 -15.10 5.37
N GLU A 406 25.04 -14.62 6.30
CA GLU A 406 26.14 -13.69 6.04
C GLU A 406 27.01 -14.07 4.81
N ASN A 407 27.52 -15.31 4.78
CA ASN A 407 28.37 -15.83 3.69
C ASN A 407 27.66 -15.96 2.33
N SER A 408 26.32 -15.87 2.29
CA SER A 408 25.52 -15.95 1.07
C SER A 408 25.04 -14.58 0.56
N VAL A 409 25.17 -13.55 1.39
CA VAL A 409 24.64 -12.20 1.12
C VAL A 409 25.76 -11.17 0.93
N VAL A 410 26.95 -11.44 1.47
CA VAL A 410 28.11 -10.55 1.40
C VAL A 410 29.34 -11.34 0.93
N ALA A 411 30.11 -10.77 -0.01
CA ALA A 411 31.33 -11.35 -0.54
C ALA A 411 32.52 -10.40 -0.35
N SER A 412 33.70 -10.93 -0.03
CA SER A 412 34.92 -10.12 0.11
C SER A 412 35.37 -9.54 -1.23
N VAL A 413 35.85 -8.30 -1.21
CA VAL A 413 36.35 -7.57 -2.38
C VAL A 413 37.80 -7.16 -2.14
N SER A 414 38.63 -7.30 -3.17
CA SER A 414 40.00 -6.79 -3.11
C SER A 414 40.00 -5.27 -3.25
N GLN A 415 40.77 -4.57 -2.43
CA GLN A 415 40.93 -3.12 -2.53
C GLN A 415 41.35 -2.66 -3.94
N GLN A 416 42.12 -3.49 -4.67
CA GLN A 416 42.59 -3.21 -6.02
C GLN A 416 41.46 -3.19 -7.07
N SER A 417 40.31 -3.80 -6.78
CA SER A 417 39.13 -3.78 -7.67
C SER A 417 38.20 -2.61 -7.42
N ILE A 418 38.49 -1.77 -6.42
CA ILE A 418 37.68 -0.60 -6.08
C ILE A 418 38.26 0.62 -6.83
N PRO A 419 37.42 1.49 -7.43
CA PRO A 419 37.91 2.68 -8.12
C PRO A 419 38.85 3.53 -7.25
N GLU A 420 40.00 3.95 -7.79
CA GLU A 420 41.01 4.68 -7.01
C GLU A 420 40.48 5.99 -6.41
N ASN A 421 39.64 6.71 -7.15
CA ASN A 421 38.98 7.93 -6.66
C ASN A 421 38.09 7.64 -5.45
N LEU A 422 37.44 6.47 -5.41
CA LEU A 422 36.57 6.04 -4.33
C LEU A 422 37.37 5.67 -3.08
N ILE A 423 38.49 4.97 -3.24
CA ILE A 423 39.43 4.68 -2.14
C ILE A 423 40.02 5.98 -1.58
N ARG A 424 40.36 6.95 -2.44
CA ARG A 424 40.83 8.26 -2.01
C ARG A 424 39.77 8.99 -1.17
N GLU A 425 38.53 9.00 -1.62
CA GLU A 425 37.42 9.60 -0.86
C GLU A 425 37.23 8.91 0.49
N ILE A 426 37.23 7.57 0.53
CA ILE A 426 37.15 6.80 1.79
C ILE A 426 38.29 7.20 2.74
N ARG A 427 39.52 7.37 2.21
CA ARG A 427 40.67 7.83 3.02
C ARG A 427 40.47 9.25 3.54
N GLU A 428 39.96 10.17 2.72
CA GLU A 428 39.65 11.56 3.12
C GLU A 428 38.56 11.62 4.19
N GLN A 429 37.54 10.77 4.10
CA GLN A 429 36.52 10.65 5.14
C GLN A 429 37.10 10.08 6.43
N LEU A 430 37.91 9.02 6.36
CA LEU A 430 38.57 8.46 7.53
C LEU A 430 39.56 9.44 8.17
N LEU A 431 40.23 10.28 7.38
CA LEU A 431 41.07 11.39 7.89
C LEU A 431 40.29 12.32 8.81
N ILE A 432 39.05 12.65 8.45
CA ILE A 432 38.17 13.52 9.24
C ILE A 432 37.59 12.78 10.44
N LEU A 433 37.17 11.53 10.22
CA LEU A 433 36.45 10.75 11.21
C LEU A 433 37.37 10.19 12.32
N SER A 434 38.64 9.94 11.98
CA SER A 434 39.53 9.13 12.81
C SER A 434 40.04 9.81 14.08
N ARG A 435 40.38 8.99 15.06
CA ARG A 435 41.22 9.40 16.19
C ARG A 435 42.64 9.64 15.69
N LYS A 436 43.27 10.74 16.14
CA LYS A 436 44.63 11.14 15.75
C LYS A 436 45.58 9.93 15.78
N GLY A 437 46.06 9.52 14.61
CA GLY A 437 46.86 8.31 14.43
C GLY A 437 47.31 8.11 12.98
N ASP A 438 48.04 7.01 12.73
CA ASP A 438 48.47 6.61 11.39
C ASP A 438 47.30 6.00 10.60
N ILE A 439 46.72 6.79 9.71
CA ILE A 439 45.55 6.42 8.92
C ILE A 439 45.87 5.29 7.94
N ASP A 440 47.13 5.14 7.53
CA ASP A 440 47.53 4.05 6.65
C ASP A 440 47.44 2.71 7.38
N ASN A 441 47.70 2.70 8.70
CA ASN A 441 47.47 1.53 9.54
C ASN A 441 45.98 1.23 9.73
N VAL A 442 45.13 2.25 9.89
CA VAL A 442 43.66 2.06 9.97
C VAL A 442 43.14 1.48 8.64
N LEU A 443 43.52 2.07 7.52
CA LEU A 443 43.09 1.65 6.18
C LEU A 443 43.51 0.20 5.88
N GLN A 444 44.71 -0.22 6.31
CA GLN A 444 45.18 -1.61 6.16
C GLN A 444 44.38 -2.63 6.95
N LYS A 445 43.73 -2.23 8.04
CA LYS A 445 42.89 -3.11 8.87
C LYS A 445 41.45 -3.21 8.37
N LEU A 446 41.04 -2.33 7.44
CA LEU A 446 39.68 -2.37 6.88
C LEU A 446 39.51 -3.58 5.99
N GLN A 447 38.33 -4.18 6.07
CA GLN A 447 37.91 -5.19 5.11
C GLN A 447 36.89 -4.58 4.16
N PHE A 448 37.06 -4.82 2.88
CA PHE A 448 36.10 -4.42 1.86
C PHE A 448 35.25 -5.62 1.49
N ARG A 449 33.93 -5.45 1.55
CA ARG A 449 32.97 -6.46 1.13
C ARG A 449 31.91 -5.85 0.21
N GLN A 450 31.24 -6.68 -0.57
CA GLN A 450 30.20 -6.28 -1.51
C GLN A 450 28.98 -7.17 -1.31
N THR A 451 27.81 -6.56 -1.40
CA THR A 451 26.53 -7.27 -1.32
C THR A 451 26.30 -8.08 -2.60
N VAL A 452 25.87 -9.34 -2.47
CA VAL A 452 25.56 -10.23 -3.60
C VAL A 452 24.35 -9.72 -4.39
N GLU A 453 24.37 -9.89 -5.71
CA GLU A 453 23.26 -9.49 -6.58
C GLU A 453 21.92 -10.12 -6.14
N LYS A 454 20.85 -9.32 -6.18
CA LYS A 454 19.44 -9.67 -5.85
C LYS A 454 19.06 -9.67 -4.37
N PHE A 455 19.99 -9.35 -3.46
CA PHE A 455 19.64 -9.04 -2.08
C PHE A 455 19.76 -7.53 -1.84
N ARG A 456 18.64 -6.87 -1.53
CA ARG A 456 18.63 -5.46 -1.15
C ARG A 456 19.11 -5.33 0.29
N PHE A 457 20.37 -4.97 0.46
CA PHE A 457 21.01 -4.93 1.77
C PHE A 457 20.57 -3.67 2.55
N PRO A 458 20.11 -3.81 3.80
CA PRO A 458 19.70 -2.68 4.62
C PRO A 458 20.91 -1.98 5.25
N VAL A 459 20.95 -0.66 5.12
CA VAL A 459 21.99 0.21 5.71
C VAL A 459 21.35 1.51 6.21
N ILE A 460 21.94 2.17 7.20
CA ILE A 460 21.45 3.47 7.69
C ILE A 460 22.16 4.60 6.94
N LEU A 461 21.39 5.58 6.44
CA LEU A 461 21.95 6.76 5.77
C LEU A 461 22.70 7.64 6.77
N GLY A 462 23.89 8.11 6.40
CA GLY A 462 24.66 9.04 7.22
C GLY A 462 23.91 10.35 7.44
N GLY A 463 23.71 10.75 8.70
CA GLY A 463 22.94 11.95 9.04
C GLY A 463 21.42 11.81 8.83
N GLY A 464 20.94 10.62 8.46
CA GLY A 464 19.55 10.37 8.06
C GLY A 464 18.59 10.04 9.21
N GLY A 465 18.97 10.29 10.47
CA GLY A 465 18.14 10.09 11.65
C GLY A 465 17.64 8.65 11.83
N GLY A 466 18.49 7.66 11.56
CA GLY A 466 18.13 6.24 11.74
C GLY A 466 17.27 5.61 10.62
N SER A 467 17.06 6.30 9.49
CA SER A 467 16.31 5.73 8.36
C SER A 467 17.09 4.64 7.60
N LEU A 468 16.43 3.50 7.32
CA LEU A 468 17.00 2.43 6.50
C LEU A 468 16.92 2.76 5.01
N HIS A 469 18.04 2.58 4.33
CA HIS A 469 18.17 2.55 2.89
C HIS A 469 18.44 1.11 2.43
N PHE A 470 17.71 0.68 1.41
CA PHE A 470 17.81 -0.66 0.84
C PHE A 470 18.45 -0.57 -0.54
N GLY A 471 19.76 -0.80 -0.62
CA GLY A 471 20.52 -0.73 -1.85
C GLY A 471 20.87 -2.11 -2.40
N ASP A 472 20.96 -2.21 -3.73
CA ASP A 472 21.62 -3.33 -4.41
C ASP A 472 23.07 -2.94 -4.68
N ASN A 473 24.01 -3.88 -4.58
CA ASN A 473 25.43 -3.63 -4.87
C ASN A 473 26.05 -2.47 -4.05
N ILE A 474 26.04 -2.62 -2.72
CA ILE A 474 26.65 -1.68 -1.79
C ILE A 474 28.10 -2.12 -1.49
N LEU A 475 29.04 -1.17 -1.51
CA LEU A 475 30.39 -1.39 -0.99
C LEU A 475 30.36 -1.23 0.53
N LEU A 476 30.65 -2.30 1.25
CA LEU A 476 30.72 -2.34 2.70
C LEU A 476 32.18 -2.19 3.13
N VAL A 477 32.47 -1.11 3.85
CA VAL A 477 33.77 -0.84 4.49
C VAL A 477 33.66 -1.28 5.94
N VAL A 478 34.19 -2.45 6.26
CA VAL A 478 34.08 -3.05 7.58
C VAL A 478 35.15 -2.48 8.50
N ILE A 479 34.69 -1.74 9.51
CA ILE A 479 35.47 -1.14 10.57
C ILE A 479 35.70 -2.17 11.68
N PRO A 480 36.96 -2.47 12.04
CA PRO A 480 37.27 -3.52 13.02
C PRO A 480 37.00 -3.10 14.47
N SER A 481 37.17 -1.82 14.80
CA SER A 481 36.83 -1.25 16.11
C SER A 481 36.41 0.20 15.94
N LEU A 482 35.23 0.54 16.47
CA LEU A 482 34.67 1.88 16.47
C LEU A 482 35.50 2.83 17.33
N TYR A 483 35.87 2.40 18.54
CA TYR A 483 36.61 3.24 19.49
C TYR A 483 38.03 3.57 19.01
N ASP A 484 38.72 2.58 18.45
CA ASP A 484 40.08 2.76 17.92
C ASP A 484 40.09 3.52 16.60
N THR A 485 39.01 3.43 15.81
CA THR A 485 38.91 4.10 14.51
C THR A 485 38.49 5.55 14.68
N PHE A 486 37.38 5.82 15.35
CA PHE A 486 36.76 7.15 15.40
C PHE A 486 37.13 7.93 16.66
N ASN A 487 37.27 9.25 16.52
CA ASN A 487 37.45 10.12 17.69
C ASN A 487 36.14 10.32 18.45
N ASP A 488 36.24 10.78 19.69
CA ASP A 488 35.11 10.93 20.62
C ASP A 488 34.01 11.87 20.10
N SER A 489 34.39 12.96 19.42
CA SER A 489 33.46 13.91 18.82
C SER A 489 32.67 13.32 17.65
N ASN A 490 33.36 12.58 16.78
CA ASN A 490 32.72 11.89 15.67
C ASN A 490 31.85 10.71 16.14
N LEU A 491 32.28 9.96 17.15
CA LEU A 491 31.43 8.94 17.77
C LEU A 491 30.13 9.55 18.30
N THR A 492 30.23 10.68 19.02
CA THR A 492 29.08 11.42 19.54
C THR A 492 28.17 11.90 18.41
N SER A 493 28.74 12.45 17.34
CA SER A 493 27.99 12.89 16.16
C SER A 493 27.30 11.75 15.41
N ILE A 494 27.94 10.58 15.28
CA ILE A 494 27.37 9.41 14.60
C ILE A 494 26.26 8.76 15.45
N ILE A 495 26.40 8.78 16.78
CA ILE A 495 25.34 8.33 17.69
C ILE A 495 24.15 9.28 17.62
N SER A 496 24.37 10.61 17.59
CA SER A 496 23.28 11.60 17.57
C SER A 496 22.44 11.54 16.29
N THR A 497 23.01 11.01 15.19
CA THR A 497 22.29 10.76 13.94
C THR A 497 21.72 9.33 13.84
N SER A 498 21.76 8.57 14.93
CA SER A 498 21.29 7.18 15.03
C SER A 498 21.96 6.21 14.05
N ASN A 499 23.22 6.48 13.69
CA ASN A 499 24.02 5.59 12.84
C ASN A 499 24.85 4.59 13.64
N ILE A 500 25.09 4.86 14.93
CA ILE A 500 25.51 3.88 15.92
C ILE A 500 24.29 3.50 16.76
N ILE A 501 24.03 2.21 16.84
CA ILE A 501 22.91 1.62 17.57
C ILE A 501 23.42 0.64 18.62
N PHE A 502 22.65 0.46 19.67
CA PHE A 502 22.95 -0.43 20.79
C PHE A 502 21.92 -1.53 20.89
N THR A 503 22.29 -2.68 21.45
CA THR A 503 21.38 -3.80 21.68
C THR A 503 20.77 -3.72 23.09
N GLY A 504 19.45 -3.66 23.16
CA GLY A 504 18.68 -3.72 24.40
C GLY A 504 18.62 -2.41 25.18
N VAL A 505 17.41 -2.01 25.56
CA VAL A 505 17.17 -0.80 26.39
C VAL A 505 17.91 -0.89 27.72
N THR A 506 17.67 -1.94 28.51
CA THR A 506 18.20 -2.05 29.88
C THR A 506 19.73 -2.09 29.90
N ALA A 507 20.35 -2.79 28.95
CA ALA A 507 21.81 -2.83 28.84
C ALA A 507 22.38 -1.45 28.50
N THR A 508 21.72 -0.72 27.61
CA THR A 508 22.13 0.64 27.20
C THR A 508 21.93 1.66 28.33
N GLU A 509 20.82 1.59 29.07
CA GLU A 509 20.59 2.43 30.26
C GLU A 509 21.65 2.17 31.35
N GLN A 510 22.04 0.91 31.59
CA GLN A 510 23.12 0.58 32.52
C GLN A 510 24.48 1.10 32.07
N LEU A 511 24.74 1.12 30.75
CA LEU A 511 25.95 1.74 30.20
C LEU A 511 25.94 3.26 30.46
N LEU A 512 24.82 3.94 30.20
CA LEU A 512 24.69 5.37 30.51
C LEU A 512 24.93 5.65 32.01
N GLU A 513 24.33 4.87 32.90
CA GLU A 513 24.54 5.01 34.35
C GLU A 513 26.00 4.80 34.75
N ARG A 514 26.65 3.74 34.24
CA ARG A 514 28.06 3.44 34.53
C ARG A 514 28.99 4.57 34.12
N HIS A 515 28.74 5.19 32.97
CA HIS A 515 29.54 6.30 32.46
C HIS A 515 29.06 7.68 32.94
N GLN A 516 28.15 7.74 33.92
CA GLN A 516 27.65 8.99 34.51
C GLN A 516 27.00 9.91 33.45
N LEU A 517 26.27 9.30 32.53
CA LEU A 517 25.49 9.90 31.45
C LEU A 517 23.98 9.70 31.65
N ASP A 518 23.56 9.11 32.77
CA ASP A 518 22.15 9.06 33.15
C ASP A 518 21.63 10.46 33.53
N VAL A 519 20.32 10.67 33.35
CA VAL A 519 19.64 11.95 33.56
C VAL A 519 19.91 12.53 34.96
N GLN A 520 19.93 11.70 36.00
CA GLN A 520 20.11 12.21 37.37
C GLN A 520 21.53 12.72 37.57
N THR A 521 22.53 12.02 37.03
CA THR A 521 23.93 12.42 37.14
C THR A 521 24.26 13.63 36.27
N LEU A 522 23.73 13.71 35.04
CA LEU A 522 23.86 14.88 34.18
C LEU A 522 23.30 16.14 34.84
N ARG A 523 22.10 16.07 35.42
CA ARG A 523 21.50 17.21 36.14
C ARG A 523 22.34 17.63 37.35
N LYS A 524 22.90 16.68 38.11
CA LYS A 524 23.84 16.99 39.22
C LYS A 524 25.12 17.68 38.72
N GLN A 525 25.53 17.43 37.49
CA GLN A 525 26.68 18.05 36.84
C GLN A 525 26.33 19.37 36.12
N GLY A 526 25.11 19.87 36.31
CA GLY A 526 24.65 21.16 35.80
C GLY A 526 24.22 21.15 34.34
N PHE A 527 24.02 19.98 33.74
CA PHE A 527 23.42 19.86 32.40
C PHE A 527 21.92 20.11 32.47
N GLN A 528 21.41 20.87 31.50
CA GLN A 528 19.97 21.05 31.28
C GLN A 528 19.43 19.95 30.36
N GLY A 529 20.23 19.52 29.39
CA GLY A 529 19.89 18.46 28.46
C GLY A 529 20.00 17.06 29.04
N GLU A 530 19.51 16.10 28.26
CA GLU A 530 19.41 14.70 28.64
C GLU A 530 19.79 13.76 27.49
N LEU A 531 20.30 12.57 27.83
CA LEU A 531 20.50 11.48 26.87
C LEU A 531 19.41 10.43 27.09
N GLN A 532 18.70 10.06 26.02
CA GLN A 532 17.58 9.12 26.07
C GLN A 532 17.80 7.93 25.16
N VAL A 533 17.37 6.76 25.61
CA VAL A 533 17.43 5.52 24.84
C VAL A 533 16.11 5.32 24.12
N VAL A 534 16.12 5.21 22.80
CA VAL A 534 14.89 5.07 21.99
C VAL A 534 15.00 3.91 21.00
N TYR A 535 13.89 3.23 20.73
CA TYR A 535 13.86 2.14 19.76
C TYR A 535 13.94 2.65 18.31
N ILE A 536 14.83 2.08 17.51
CA ILE A 536 15.01 2.50 16.10
C ILE A 536 13.92 1.96 15.18
N ALA A 537 13.33 0.82 15.51
CA ALA A 537 12.36 0.15 14.66
C ALA A 537 10.93 0.73 14.74
N GLU A 538 10.68 1.66 15.67
CA GLU A 538 9.34 2.20 15.95
C GLU A 538 8.66 2.79 14.70
N GLU A 539 9.33 3.71 14.02
CA GLU A 539 8.78 4.37 12.84
C GLU A 539 8.74 3.45 11.60
N GLY A 540 9.76 2.60 11.44
CA GLY A 540 9.90 1.72 10.30
C GLY A 540 8.80 0.66 10.22
N ILE A 541 8.49 0.03 11.35
CA ILE A 541 7.42 -0.96 11.46
C ILE A 541 6.06 -0.33 11.15
N LEU A 542 5.76 0.84 11.73
CA LEU A 542 4.48 1.53 11.53
C LEU A 542 4.28 1.91 10.06
N ARG A 543 5.31 2.46 9.39
CA ARG A 543 5.25 2.82 7.97
C ARG A 543 5.03 1.61 7.06
N ALA A 544 5.77 0.51 7.29
CA ALA A 544 5.66 -0.70 6.47
C ALA A 544 4.26 -1.34 6.52
N GLN A 545 3.61 -1.30 7.70
CA GLN A 545 2.26 -1.82 7.88
C GLN A 545 1.17 -1.08 7.08
N PHE A 546 1.39 0.17 6.64
CA PHE A 546 0.40 0.91 5.85
C PHE A 546 0.37 0.52 4.37
N ALA A 547 1.47 0.03 3.81
CA ALA A 547 1.57 -0.17 2.37
C ALA A 547 0.96 -1.49 1.85
N VAL A 548 0.70 -2.47 2.72
CA VAL A 548 0.09 -3.78 2.35
C VAL A 548 -1.32 -3.62 1.74
N TYR A 549 -2.07 -2.57 2.10
CA TYR A 549 -3.45 -2.39 1.65
C TYR A 549 -3.59 -1.88 0.20
N LEU A 550 -2.64 -1.08 -0.28
CA LEU A 550 -2.64 -0.59 -1.66
C LEU A 550 -2.56 -1.74 -2.67
N VAL A 551 -1.92 -2.83 -2.26
CA VAL A 551 -1.64 -4.01 -3.08
C VAL A 551 -2.90 -4.86 -3.22
N TRP A 552 -3.61 -5.09 -2.12
CA TRP A 552 -4.90 -5.78 -2.14
C TRP A 552 -5.91 -5.08 -3.03
N LEU A 553 -6.04 -3.76 -2.90
CA LEU A 553 -6.99 -2.97 -3.67
C LEU A 553 -6.71 -3.04 -5.19
N GLN A 554 -5.44 -2.94 -5.59
CA GLN A 554 -5.07 -3.02 -7.00
C GLN A 554 -5.27 -4.43 -7.58
N ASN A 555 -4.94 -5.48 -6.82
CA ASN A 555 -5.18 -6.86 -7.25
C ASN A 555 -6.68 -7.14 -7.47
N LEU A 556 -7.54 -6.67 -6.55
CA LEU A 556 -8.99 -6.80 -6.68
C LEU A 556 -9.53 -6.02 -7.89
N SER A 557 -9.02 -4.81 -8.14
CA SER A 557 -9.36 -4.02 -9.32
C SER A 557 -9.00 -4.75 -10.62
N LEU A 558 -7.80 -5.34 -10.68
CA LEU A 558 -7.36 -6.10 -11.85
C LEU A 558 -8.24 -7.33 -12.11
N ILE A 559 -8.59 -8.10 -11.08
CA ILE A 559 -9.52 -9.23 -11.18
C ILE A 559 -10.87 -8.75 -11.73
N THR A 560 -11.39 -7.63 -11.22
CA THR A 560 -12.65 -7.04 -11.64
C THR A 560 -12.62 -6.63 -13.12
N LEU A 561 -11.53 -6.02 -13.58
CA LEU A 561 -11.31 -5.66 -14.98
C LEU A 561 -11.27 -6.88 -15.90
N ILE A 562 -10.59 -7.96 -15.49
CA ILE A 562 -10.53 -9.21 -16.25
C ILE A 562 -11.94 -9.82 -16.41
N ILE A 563 -12.74 -9.82 -15.34
CA ILE A 563 -14.14 -10.27 -15.39
C ILE A 563 -14.96 -9.38 -16.32
N ALA A 564 -14.85 -8.05 -16.21
CA ALA A 564 -15.56 -7.09 -17.04
C ALA A 564 -15.24 -7.25 -18.53
N PHE A 565 -13.95 -7.41 -18.87
CA PHE A 565 -13.46 -7.67 -20.23
C PHE A 565 -13.97 -9.01 -20.77
N SER A 566 -13.95 -10.06 -19.96
CA SER A 566 -14.45 -11.39 -20.34
C SER A 566 -15.94 -11.34 -20.69
N ILE A 567 -16.74 -10.64 -19.88
CA ILE A 567 -18.18 -10.45 -20.13
C ILE A 567 -18.41 -9.60 -21.38
N ALA A 568 -17.71 -8.46 -21.52
CA ALA A 568 -17.83 -7.59 -22.71
C ALA A 568 -17.53 -8.35 -24.00
N THR A 569 -16.44 -9.12 -23.99
CA THR A 569 -15.99 -9.95 -25.11
C THR A 569 -17.00 -11.05 -25.46
N ALA A 570 -17.52 -11.75 -24.45
CA ALA A 570 -18.54 -12.78 -24.65
C ALA A 570 -19.84 -12.21 -25.28
N ILE A 571 -20.27 -11.02 -24.84
CA ILE A 571 -21.45 -10.35 -25.39
C ILE A 571 -21.20 -9.89 -26.82
N SER A 572 -20.06 -9.25 -27.08
CA SER A 572 -19.67 -8.82 -28.42
C SER A 572 -19.66 -10.01 -29.38
N ALA A 573 -19.02 -11.11 -28.99
CA ALA A 573 -18.99 -12.35 -29.74
C ALA A 573 -20.40 -12.92 -30.01
N LEU A 574 -21.30 -12.89 -29.02
CA LEU A 574 -22.68 -13.34 -29.15
C LEU A 574 -23.51 -12.45 -30.09
N ILE A 575 -23.34 -11.13 -30.03
CA ILE A 575 -23.95 -10.19 -30.98
C ILE A 575 -23.45 -10.49 -32.40
N PHE A 576 -22.15 -10.70 -32.58
CA PHE A 576 -21.59 -11.05 -33.89
C PHE A 576 -22.11 -12.39 -34.42
N ALA A 577 -22.16 -13.42 -33.57
CA ALA A 577 -22.65 -14.75 -33.93
C ALA A 577 -24.13 -14.72 -34.34
N THR A 578 -24.98 -14.01 -33.59
CA THR A 578 -26.41 -13.86 -33.91
C THR A 578 -26.66 -13.07 -35.19
N LEU A 579 -25.89 -12.01 -35.45
CA LEU A 579 -25.99 -11.23 -36.69
C LEU A 579 -25.61 -12.03 -37.94
N GLN A 580 -24.69 -12.99 -37.81
CA GLN A 580 -24.21 -13.80 -38.92
C GLN A 580 -24.75 -15.23 -38.92
N ALA A 581 -25.69 -15.56 -38.03
CA ALA A 581 -26.26 -16.91 -37.90
C ALA A 581 -26.82 -17.45 -39.23
N LYS A 582 -27.45 -16.59 -40.05
CA LYS A 582 -27.98 -16.94 -41.39
C LYS A 582 -26.90 -17.43 -42.37
N ARG A 583 -25.65 -16.99 -42.19
CA ARG A 583 -24.49 -17.37 -43.00
C ARG A 583 -23.74 -18.56 -42.39
N ASP A 584 -23.53 -18.53 -41.08
CA ASP A 584 -22.70 -19.52 -40.39
C ASP A 584 -23.37 -20.90 -40.33
N PHE A 585 -24.70 -20.94 -40.23
CA PHE A 585 -25.45 -22.18 -40.13
C PHE A 585 -25.30 -23.06 -41.40
N PRO A 586 -25.54 -22.55 -42.63
CA PRO A 586 -25.26 -23.32 -43.85
C PRO A 586 -23.80 -23.72 -44.01
N LEU A 587 -22.84 -22.84 -43.68
CA LEU A 587 -21.40 -23.15 -43.79
C LEU A 587 -20.97 -24.28 -42.85
N ARG A 588 -21.59 -24.38 -41.67
CA ARG A 588 -21.34 -25.48 -40.76
C ARG A 588 -21.94 -26.78 -41.26
N LEU A 589 -23.16 -26.74 -41.80
CA LEU A 589 -23.80 -27.91 -42.42
C LEU A 589 -23.03 -28.40 -43.64
N SER A 590 -22.38 -27.50 -44.39
CA SER A 590 -21.50 -27.85 -45.52
C SER A 590 -20.13 -28.39 -45.08
N GLY A 591 -19.95 -28.81 -43.83
CA GLY A 591 -18.74 -29.44 -43.32
C GLY A 591 -17.57 -28.51 -42.95
N LYS A 592 -17.72 -27.17 -42.99
CA LYS A 592 -16.63 -26.29 -42.56
C LYS A 592 -16.39 -26.36 -41.06
N SER A 593 -15.13 -26.30 -40.65
CA SER A 593 -14.73 -26.25 -39.24
C SER A 593 -15.11 -24.90 -38.60
N TRP A 594 -15.33 -24.90 -37.28
CA TRP A 594 -15.67 -23.69 -36.52
C TRP A 594 -14.63 -22.58 -36.70
N ILE A 595 -13.35 -22.96 -36.65
CA ILE A 595 -12.21 -22.06 -36.82
C ILE A 595 -12.30 -21.34 -38.18
N ARG A 596 -12.60 -22.06 -39.27
CA ARG A 596 -12.71 -21.47 -40.62
C ARG A 596 -13.91 -20.54 -40.77
N ILE A 597 -14.98 -20.76 -40.00
CA ILE A 597 -16.18 -19.90 -40.00
C ILE A 597 -15.89 -18.56 -39.30
N ILE A 598 -15.14 -18.59 -38.19
CA ILE A 598 -14.86 -17.40 -37.36
C ILE A 598 -13.57 -16.66 -37.75
N GLN A 599 -12.67 -17.27 -38.52
CA GLN A 599 -11.32 -16.76 -38.83
C GLN A 599 -11.32 -15.28 -39.27
N SER A 600 -12.19 -14.90 -40.20
CA SER A 600 -12.24 -13.52 -40.70
C SER A 600 -12.66 -12.49 -39.64
N ARG A 601 -13.42 -12.90 -38.61
CA ARG A 601 -13.83 -12.04 -37.50
C ARG A 601 -12.72 -11.90 -36.48
N VAL A 602 -12.22 -13.04 -36.02
CA VAL A 602 -11.14 -13.11 -35.04
C VAL A 602 -9.91 -12.37 -35.56
N LEU A 603 -9.58 -12.47 -36.85
CA LEU A 603 -8.46 -11.74 -37.44
C LEU A 603 -8.62 -10.21 -37.36
N LYS A 604 -9.84 -9.69 -37.56
CA LYS A 604 -10.10 -8.24 -37.44
C LYS A 604 -9.98 -7.76 -35.99
N GLU A 605 -10.51 -8.53 -35.04
CA GLU A 605 -10.40 -8.23 -33.62
C GLU A 605 -8.95 -8.38 -33.12
N PHE A 606 -8.19 -9.34 -33.64
CA PHE A 606 -6.77 -9.50 -33.34
C PHE A 606 -5.95 -8.33 -33.88
N LEU A 607 -6.18 -7.89 -35.12
CA LEU A 607 -5.52 -6.71 -35.67
C LEU A 607 -5.82 -5.45 -34.86
N ALA A 608 -7.10 -5.23 -34.51
CA ALA A 608 -7.49 -4.10 -33.65
C ALA A 608 -6.85 -4.21 -32.26
N GLY A 609 -6.84 -5.41 -31.67
CA GLY A 609 -6.19 -5.68 -30.39
C GLY A 609 -4.69 -5.39 -30.42
N ILE A 610 -3.98 -5.81 -31.47
CA ILE A 610 -2.55 -5.53 -31.68
C ILE A 610 -2.29 -4.02 -31.75
N ILE A 611 -3.11 -3.27 -32.49
CA ILE A 611 -2.99 -1.80 -32.55
C ILE A 611 -3.16 -1.18 -31.16
N LEU A 612 -4.17 -1.62 -30.40
CA LEU A 612 -4.39 -1.13 -29.03
C LEU A 612 -3.22 -1.48 -28.10
N ILE A 613 -2.68 -2.69 -28.21
CA ILE A 613 -1.49 -3.12 -27.44
C ILE A 613 -0.30 -2.21 -27.77
N ILE A 614 -0.04 -1.93 -29.04
CA ILE A 614 1.06 -1.03 -29.45
C ILE A 614 0.89 0.36 -28.84
N ILE A 615 -0.33 0.92 -28.88
CA ILE A 615 -0.63 2.22 -28.26
C ILE A 615 -0.35 2.19 -26.75
N VAL A 616 -0.77 1.13 -26.05
CA VAL A 616 -0.53 1.00 -24.61
C VAL A 616 0.97 0.85 -24.30
N ILE A 617 1.71 0.07 -25.08
CA ILE A 617 3.16 -0.10 -24.91
C ILE A 617 3.90 1.21 -25.12
N LEU A 618 3.52 2.03 -26.13
CA LEU A 618 4.13 3.34 -26.37
C LEU A 618 3.96 4.32 -25.21
N LEU A 619 2.96 4.11 -24.35
CA LEU A 619 2.66 4.92 -23.18
C LEU A 619 3.23 4.34 -21.87
N GLN A 620 3.81 3.14 -21.90
CA GLN A 620 4.34 2.42 -20.73
C GLN A 620 5.87 2.48 -20.64
N LYS A 621 6.39 2.24 -19.42
CA LYS A 621 7.84 2.15 -19.17
C LYS A 621 8.42 0.84 -19.76
N PRO A 622 9.67 0.85 -20.27
CA PRO A 622 10.27 -0.28 -20.97
C PRO A 622 10.41 -1.55 -20.12
N ASP A 623 10.65 -1.42 -18.82
CA ASP A 623 10.91 -2.57 -17.93
C ASP A 623 9.66 -3.44 -17.65
N GLU A 624 8.48 -2.95 -18.00
CA GLU A 624 7.21 -3.59 -17.66
C GLU A 624 6.51 -4.24 -18.88
N VAL A 625 7.06 -4.08 -20.09
CA VAL A 625 6.48 -4.52 -21.37
C VAL A 625 6.24 -6.04 -21.43
N LYS A 626 7.09 -6.85 -20.78
CA LYS A 626 6.97 -8.32 -20.81
C LYS A 626 5.62 -8.81 -20.25
N ILE A 627 5.14 -8.19 -19.19
CA ILE A 627 3.94 -8.63 -18.46
C ILE A 627 2.67 -8.14 -19.17
N THR A 628 2.74 -6.93 -19.71
CA THR A 628 1.74 -6.39 -20.63
C THR A 628 1.54 -7.32 -21.83
N LEU A 629 2.62 -7.83 -22.42
CA LEU A 629 2.56 -8.74 -23.57
C LEU A 629 1.97 -10.11 -23.21
N ILE A 630 2.34 -10.69 -22.06
CA ILE A 630 1.72 -11.93 -21.55
C ILE A 630 0.21 -11.75 -21.38
N THR A 631 -0.21 -10.64 -20.75
CA THR A 631 -1.64 -10.38 -20.50
C THR A 631 -2.40 -10.12 -21.79
N ALA A 632 -1.78 -9.44 -22.75
CA ALA A 632 -2.34 -9.25 -24.08
C ALA A 632 -2.61 -10.59 -24.79
N VAL A 633 -1.67 -11.55 -24.72
CA VAL A 633 -1.86 -12.90 -25.28
C VAL A 633 -3.06 -13.61 -24.63
N TYR A 634 -3.17 -13.55 -23.31
CA TYR A 634 -4.34 -14.09 -22.61
C TYR A 634 -5.65 -13.41 -23.04
N GLY A 635 -5.64 -12.08 -23.20
CA GLY A 635 -6.80 -11.33 -23.66
C GLY A 635 -7.25 -11.77 -25.06
N LEU A 636 -6.32 -11.93 -26.00
CA LEU A 636 -6.61 -12.44 -27.35
C LEU A 636 -7.13 -13.89 -27.33
N PHE A 637 -6.63 -14.71 -26.41
CA PHE A 637 -7.14 -16.08 -26.22
C PHE A 637 -8.59 -16.09 -25.73
N ILE A 638 -8.96 -15.19 -24.80
CA ILE A 638 -10.34 -15.00 -24.34
C ILE A 638 -11.26 -14.61 -25.51
N VAL A 639 -10.80 -13.75 -26.42
CA VAL A 639 -11.55 -13.39 -27.64
C VAL A 639 -11.85 -14.63 -28.49
N LEU A 640 -10.83 -15.46 -28.76
CA LEU A 640 -10.99 -16.66 -29.56
C LEU A 640 -12.00 -17.65 -28.96
N ILE A 641 -11.87 -17.95 -27.65
CA ILE A 641 -12.78 -18.86 -26.94
C ILE A 641 -14.21 -18.31 -26.93
N SER A 642 -14.37 -17.02 -26.73
CA SER A 642 -15.68 -16.36 -26.72
C SER A 642 -16.40 -16.50 -28.06
N HIS A 643 -15.70 -16.28 -29.18
CA HIS A 643 -16.26 -16.46 -30.52
C HIS A 643 -16.61 -17.92 -30.83
N LEU A 644 -15.75 -18.88 -30.45
CA LEU A 644 -16.04 -20.31 -30.61
C LEU A 644 -17.30 -20.72 -29.85
N SER A 645 -17.41 -20.31 -28.59
CA SER A 645 -18.53 -20.61 -27.70
C SER A 645 -19.83 -19.98 -28.20
N ALA A 646 -19.78 -18.70 -28.59
CA ALA A 646 -20.93 -17.95 -29.07
C ALA A 646 -21.52 -18.54 -30.36
N VAL A 647 -20.66 -18.92 -31.32
CA VAL A 647 -21.10 -19.52 -32.58
C VAL A 647 -21.66 -20.93 -32.36
N HIS A 648 -21.04 -21.73 -31.50
CA HIS A 648 -21.59 -23.05 -31.12
C HIS A 648 -22.97 -22.93 -30.48
N TRP A 649 -23.13 -21.99 -29.56
CA TRP A 649 -24.40 -21.70 -28.90
C TRP A 649 -25.49 -21.24 -29.89
N CYS A 650 -25.16 -20.32 -30.79
CA CYS A 650 -26.10 -19.85 -31.83
C CYS A 650 -26.52 -20.98 -32.77
N PHE A 651 -25.59 -21.84 -33.19
CA PHE A 651 -25.89 -22.98 -34.05
C PHE A 651 -26.87 -23.95 -33.40
N ASN A 652 -26.64 -24.31 -32.13
CA ASN A 652 -27.56 -25.16 -31.36
C ASN A 652 -28.92 -24.49 -31.16
N GLY A 653 -28.94 -23.17 -30.97
CA GLY A 653 -30.15 -22.37 -30.85
C GLY A 653 -31.00 -22.38 -32.12
N VAL A 654 -30.38 -22.18 -33.29
CA VAL A 654 -31.05 -22.25 -34.59
C VAL A 654 -31.55 -23.66 -34.89
N SER A 655 -30.72 -24.69 -34.64
CA SER A 655 -31.09 -26.10 -34.82
C SER A 655 -32.33 -26.48 -33.99
N ARG A 656 -32.44 -25.95 -32.76
CA ARG A 656 -33.58 -26.17 -31.85
C ARG A 656 -34.72 -25.16 -32.01
N ARG A 657 -34.68 -24.28 -33.02
CA ARG A 657 -35.67 -23.18 -33.26
C ARG A 657 -35.88 -22.26 -32.04
N ARG A 658 -34.85 -22.04 -31.23
CA ARG A 658 -34.90 -21.20 -30.02
C ARG A 658 -34.47 -19.75 -30.23
N ILE A 659 -33.81 -19.44 -31.34
CA ILE A 659 -33.27 -18.11 -31.66
C ILE A 659 -33.88 -17.62 -32.97
#